data_AF-I0K5A8-F1
#
_entry.id   AF-I0K5A8-F1
#
_cell.length_a   1.000
_cell.length_b   1.000
_cell.length_c   1.000
_cell.angle_alpha   90.00
_cell.angle_beta   90.00
_cell.angle_gamma   90.00
#
_symmetry.space_group_name_H-M   'P 1'
#
loop_
_entity.id
_entity.type
_entity.pdbx_description
1 polymer ?
#
loop_
_entity_poly.entity_id
_entity_poly.type
_entity_poly.pdbx_seq_one_letter_code
_entity_poly.pdbx_strand_id
1 'polypeptide(L)'
;MRKYLITLIPVLMLSFQPDSRTASAPVTSQTGYAPAPDDLKPTVTQERVEQVVTQLLTRHHYRKVRLSDSLSAVVWDNYLKNMDPSRVYLLASDIASFEKYKNQIDDALVNGDLTAAFDMFNVYRRRVGERNDYVKQLLTKPFTFTEDESYNVDREKAPWPKDAAEVNDIWRKMLKNQALELKLAGKADTAITTLMTSRYKNITKNMGRIKSEDVFQMYMNAFGEALDPHTNYLAPRAASLFNEEMSQSLEGIGARLQEDGEYIKISDLVPGGPAFRSKQFTAGDKITGVAQGDNGPMVSVIGVPVDEAVKLIKGPKGTVVRLQVKSATALATDGPKEIRIVREKVKLEEQRAHKEILDITEDGHPYKLGVVNIPLFYRDFEGARRREADVASTTTDVKRIIDSLKLAKVDGIVIDLRGNGGGSLYEAINLTGLFIPKGPVVQVRDSGGDTEVMADSDPGVTYDGPLAILVDRFSASASEIFAAAIQDYKRGIIVGGQTFGKGTVQTLIDLDNMLPKEQDKVGQVKMTVQKFYRINGSSTQHKGVTPDIEFPSRFSAEDYGESSQPSALPWDQINPTRFDATNFISDRLTTRLRDKYEQRLKTDSDLKREAQAVLEFKKAKENTTVSLLESKRKKEKEEAEKKVAGTNKPASTPGAEAPEVAKPTKKKDAFLTEAGRILADMIAFQGNKPSLTKTGGQ
;
A
#
# COMPACT_ATOMS: atom_id res chain seq x y z
N MET A 1 3.80 -0.93 0.18
CA MET A 1 3.11 -1.93 -0.67
C MET A 1 3.76 -1.99 -2.05
N ARG A 2 4.70 -2.93 -2.28
CA ARG A 2 5.30 -3.20 -3.62
C ARG A 2 5.58 -4.70 -3.87
N LYS A 3 5.05 -5.61 -3.04
CA LYS A 3 5.39 -7.04 -3.09
C LYS A 3 4.50 -7.80 -4.11
N TYR A 4 5.11 -8.07 -5.26
CA TYR A 4 4.85 -9.05 -6.33
C TYR A 4 3.62 -9.98 -6.26
N LEU A 5 2.89 -10.01 -7.37
CA LEU A 5 2.09 -11.14 -7.85
C LEU A 5 2.99 -11.99 -8.77
N ILE A 6 3.09 -13.30 -8.57
CA ILE A 6 3.18 -14.40 -9.58
C ILE A 6 3.46 -15.73 -8.85
N THR A 7 2.77 -16.78 -9.29
CA THR A 7 2.60 -18.11 -8.69
C THR A 7 3.65 -19.15 -9.14
N LEU A 8 3.83 -20.19 -8.30
CA LEU A 8 4.82 -21.30 -8.31
C LEU A 8 4.07 -22.67 -8.22
N ILE A 9 4.58 -23.90 -8.54
CA ILE A 9 5.52 -24.82 -7.82
C ILE A 9 5.89 -26.15 -8.63
N PRO A 10 6.60 -27.25 -8.13
CA PRO A 10 7.95 -27.74 -8.55
C PRO A 10 8.03 -29.26 -8.95
N VAL A 11 9.21 -29.90 -9.20
CA VAL A 11 9.93 -30.86 -8.28
C VAL A 11 11.18 -31.57 -8.96
N LEU A 12 12.28 -31.74 -8.17
CA LEU A 12 13.44 -32.71 -8.10
C LEU A 12 14.67 -32.82 -9.08
N MET A 13 15.87 -32.59 -8.47
CA MET A 13 17.17 -33.35 -8.33
C MET A 13 18.22 -33.66 -9.45
N LEU A 14 19.50 -33.31 -9.11
CA LEU A 14 20.85 -33.93 -9.36
C LEU A 14 21.35 -34.07 -10.84
N SER A 15 22.59 -33.81 -11.31
CA SER A 15 23.93 -33.54 -10.73
C SER A 15 24.98 -33.21 -11.85
N PHE A 16 26.14 -32.63 -11.46
CA PHE A 16 27.50 -32.57 -12.09
C PHE A 16 27.84 -31.78 -13.40
N GLN A 17 28.98 -31.05 -13.29
CA GLN A 17 29.77 -30.16 -14.19
C GLN A 17 30.53 -30.89 -15.34
N PRO A 18 31.43 -30.27 -16.20
CA PRO A 18 31.92 -28.87 -16.29
C PRO A 18 32.04 -28.24 -17.71
N ASP A 19 32.34 -26.92 -17.68
CA ASP A 19 33.18 -26.09 -18.56
C ASP A 19 33.02 -26.06 -20.09
N SER A 20 32.84 -24.83 -20.60
CA SER A 20 33.77 -24.29 -21.61
C SER A 20 33.79 -22.77 -21.58
N ARG A 21 34.98 -22.24 -21.30
CA ARG A 21 35.35 -20.81 -21.30
C ARG A 21 35.25 -20.24 -22.71
N THR A 22 34.71 -19.03 -22.84
CA THR A 22 35.09 -18.09 -23.91
C THR A 22 35.32 -16.71 -23.32
N ALA A 23 36.43 -16.11 -23.74
CA ALA A 23 37.09 -14.98 -23.14
C ALA A 23 36.30 -13.67 -23.27
N SER A 24 36.21 -12.91 -22.18
CA SER A 24 35.77 -11.52 -22.16
C SER A 24 36.96 -10.57 -22.31
N ALA A 25 36.76 -9.51 -23.10
CA ALA A 25 37.69 -8.38 -23.20
C ALA A 25 37.73 -7.60 -21.87
N PRO A 26 38.87 -6.94 -21.53
CA PRO A 26 39.07 -6.37 -20.22
C PRO A 26 38.25 -5.08 -20.05
N VAL A 27 37.36 -5.06 -19.07
CA VAL A 27 36.82 -3.81 -18.50
C VAL A 27 37.73 -3.43 -17.35
N THR A 28 38.45 -2.32 -17.50
CA THR A 28 39.34 -1.74 -16.50
C THR A 28 38.61 -1.52 -15.17
N SER A 29 39.11 -2.19 -14.13
CA SER A 29 38.73 -1.97 -12.74
C SER A 29 39.34 -0.65 -12.24
N GLN A 30 38.59 0.45 -12.33
CA GLN A 30 38.89 1.62 -11.51
C GLN A 30 38.23 1.44 -10.14
N THR A 31 39.05 1.18 -9.14
CA THR A 31 38.65 1.13 -7.73
C THR A 31 38.59 2.55 -7.17
N GLY A 32 37.40 3.12 -7.12
CA GLY A 32 37.11 4.42 -6.51
C GLY A 32 36.11 5.24 -7.33
N TYR A 33 35.02 5.66 -6.70
CA TYR A 33 34.11 6.64 -7.30
C TYR A 33 34.82 7.99 -7.45
N ALA A 34 34.98 8.45 -8.70
CA ALA A 34 35.32 9.83 -9.00
C ALA A 34 34.02 10.61 -9.31
N PRO A 35 33.82 11.80 -8.73
CA PRO A 35 32.71 12.68 -9.09
C PRO A 35 32.74 13.04 -10.58
N ALA A 36 31.58 12.94 -11.23
CA ALA A 36 31.34 13.32 -12.61
C ALA A 36 30.49 14.61 -12.69
N PRO A 37 30.54 15.37 -13.80
CA PRO A 37 29.78 16.62 -13.93
C PRO A 37 28.26 16.48 -13.77
N ASP A 38 27.69 15.35 -14.20
CA ASP A 38 26.24 15.08 -14.19
C ASP A 38 25.76 14.38 -12.90
N ASP A 39 26.64 14.23 -11.91
CA ASP A 39 26.31 13.63 -10.63
C ASP A 39 25.33 14.53 -9.85
N LEU A 40 24.35 13.89 -9.21
CA LEU A 40 23.46 14.59 -8.30
C LEU A 40 24.26 15.06 -7.08
N LYS A 41 23.92 16.25 -6.57
CA LYS A 41 24.57 16.86 -5.40
C LYS A 41 23.54 17.28 -4.36
N PRO A 42 23.89 17.26 -3.07
CA PRO A 42 23.04 17.83 -2.04
C PRO A 42 22.93 19.34 -2.20
N THR A 43 21.85 19.91 -1.65
CA THR A 43 21.74 21.36 -1.44
C THR A 43 22.10 21.71 -0.01
N VAL A 44 22.56 22.94 0.22
CA VAL A 44 22.84 23.47 1.58
C VAL A 44 21.60 23.38 2.48
N THR A 45 20.41 23.57 1.91
CA THR A 45 19.15 23.40 2.63
C THR A 45 18.97 21.95 3.10
N GLN A 46 19.31 20.94 2.29
CA GLN A 46 19.21 19.54 2.69
C GLN A 46 20.18 19.19 3.83
N GLU A 47 21.40 19.72 3.81
CA GLU A 47 22.37 19.56 4.91
C GLU A 47 21.81 20.10 6.24
N ARG A 48 21.16 21.26 6.21
CA ARG A 48 20.48 21.83 7.39
C ARG A 48 19.26 21.03 7.82
N VAL A 49 18.46 20.56 6.85
CA VAL A 49 17.30 19.71 7.13
C VAL A 49 17.74 18.43 7.81
N GLU A 50 18.82 17.78 7.34
CA GLU A 50 19.38 16.60 7.98
C GLU A 50 19.72 16.87 9.45
N GLN A 51 20.46 17.94 9.74
CA GLN A 51 20.81 18.30 11.12
C GLN A 51 19.56 18.47 12.01
N VAL A 52 18.52 19.15 11.52
CA VAL A 52 17.27 19.36 12.27
C VAL A 52 16.52 18.05 12.47
N VAL A 53 16.38 17.23 11.42
CA VAL A 53 15.71 15.93 11.49
C VAL A 53 16.45 15.00 12.45
N THR A 54 17.78 14.95 12.39
CA THR A 54 18.62 14.18 13.32
C THR A 54 18.38 14.61 14.77
N GLN A 55 18.34 15.91 15.05
CA GLN A 55 18.02 16.40 16.40
C GLN A 55 16.60 16.04 16.86
N LEU A 56 15.61 16.16 15.96
CA LEU A 56 14.23 15.78 16.27
C LEU A 56 14.12 14.30 16.62
N LEU A 57 14.65 13.43 15.75
CA LEU A 57 14.54 11.99 15.90
C LEU A 57 15.32 11.48 17.11
N THR A 58 16.50 12.04 17.40
CA THR A 58 17.29 11.61 18.57
C THR A 58 16.68 12.05 19.91
N ARG A 59 16.01 13.21 19.97
CA ARG A 59 15.46 13.75 21.22
C ARG A 59 14.01 13.33 21.48
N HIS A 60 13.17 13.37 20.45
CA HIS A 60 11.71 13.34 20.61
C HIS A 60 11.06 12.04 20.13
N HIS A 61 11.76 11.19 19.40
CA HIS A 61 11.22 9.89 18.98
C HIS A 61 10.89 9.01 20.20
N TYR A 62 9.87 8.15 20.04
CA TYR A 62 9.44 7.22 21.10
C TYR A 62 10.57 6.28 21.53
N ARG A 63 11.21 5.64 20.54
CA ARG A 63 12.42 4.84 20.76
C ARG A 63 13.60 5.77 20.98
N LYS A 64 14.15 5.78 22.20
CA LYS A 64 15.40 6.49 22.51
C LYS A 64 16.57 5.70 21.96
N VAL A 65 17.18 6.21 20.89
CA VAL A 65 18.40 5.65 20.30
C VAL A 65 19.58 6.60 20.54
N ARG A 66 20.78 6.03 20.64
CA ARG A 66 22.02 6.80 20.58
C ARG A 66 22.57 6.70 19.17
N LEU A 67 23.03 7.83 18.64
CA LEU A 67 23.87 7.84 17.44
C LEU A 67 25.15 7.08 17.76
N SER A 68 25.47 6.08 16.94
CA SER A 68 26.60 5.16 17.10
C SER A 68 26.88 4.41 15.80
N ASP A 69 28.07 3.83 15.69
CA ASP A 69 28.46 2.93 14.61
C ASP A 69 27.43 1.81 14.36
N SER A 70 26.81 1.29 15.42
CA SER A 70 25.79 0.25 15.30
C SER A 70 24.53 0.76 14.61
N LEU A 71 24.12 2.00 14.87
CA LEU A 71 22.99 2.62 14.18
C LEU A 71 23.40 2.96 12.74
N SER A 72 24.59 3.51 12.55
CA SER A 72 25.18 3.80 11.24
C SER A 72 25.15 2.59 10.32
N ALA A 73 25.54 1.41 10.80
CA ALA A 73 25.49 0.17 10.02
C ALA A 73 24.06 -0.23 9.60
N VAL A 74 23.05 -0.01 10.45
CA VAL A 74 21.64 -0.28 10.11
C VAL A 74 21.13 0.70 9.06
N VAL A 75 21.47 2.00 9.18
CA VAL A 75 21.10 3.01 8.17
C VAL A 75 21.75 2.67 6.82
N TRP A 76 23.02 2.25 6.84
CA TRP A 76 23.73 1.81 5.64
C TRP A 76 23.06 0.60 4.97
N ASP A 77 22.71 -0.44 5.74
CA ASP A 77 22.01 -1.62 5.22
C ASP A 77 20.64 -1.27 4.63
N ASN A 78 19.86 -0.44 5.33
CA ASN A 78 18.56 0.05 4.85
C ASN A 78 18.72 0.83 3.55
N TYR A 79 19.73 1.69 3.44
CA TYR A 79 19.95 2.51 2.25
C TYR A 79 20.32 1.66 1.03
N LEU A 80 21.22 0.68 1.20
CA LEU A 80 21.54 -0.29 0.15
C LEU A 80 20.32 -1.10 -0.27
N LYS A 81 19.50 -1.56 0.68
CA LYS A 81 18.27 -2.29 0.40
C LYS A 81 17.25 -1.44 -0.37
N ASN A 82 17.16 -0.15 -0.06
CA ASN A 82 16.26 0.78 -0.73
C ASN A 82 16.71 1.09 -2.18
N MET A 83 18.01 1.06 -2.46
CA MET A 83 18.56 1.22 -3.82
C MET A 83 18.45 -0.07 -4.65
N ASP A 84 18.93 -1.21 -4.13
CA ASP A 84 19.03 -2.46 -4.88
C ASP A 84 18.53 -3.68 -4.06
N PRO A 85 17.21 -3.77 -3.82
CA PRO A 85 16.63 -4.80 -2.95
C PRO A 85 16.84 -6.23 -3.49
N SER A 86 16.98 -6.39 -4.81
CA SER A 86 17.19 -7.70 -5.44
C SER A 86 18.66 -7.99 -5.78
N ARG A 87 19.57 -7.07 -5.44
CA ARG A 87 21.02 -7.18 -5.68
C ARG A 87 21.33 -7.55 -7.12
N VAL A 88 20.76 -6.76 -8.05
CA VAL A 88 20.89 -6.96 -9.49
C VAL A 88 21.62 -5.80 -10.20
N TYR A 89 21.94 -4.72 -9.51
CA TYR A 89 22.60 -3.54 -10.08
C TYR A 89 24.03 -3.36 -9.56
N LEU A 90 24.20 -3.32 -8.24
CA LEU A 90 25.50 -3.05 -7.61
C LEU A 90 26.39 -4.31 -7.63
N LEU A 91 27.69 -4.10 -7.83
CA LEU A 91 28.71 -5.15 -7.74
C LEU A 91 29.26 -5.27 -6.32
N ALA A 92 29.83 -6.42 -5.99
CA ALA A 92 30.54 -6.62 -4.73
C ALA A 92 31.68 -5.60 -4.52
N SER A 93 32.35 -5.16 -5.60
CA SER A 93 33.36 -4.10 -5.54
C SER A 93 32.79 -2.73 -5.19
N ASP A 94 31.54 -2.44 -5.60
CA ASP A 94 30.87 -1.18 -5.26
C ASP A 94 30.57 -1.16 -3.76
N ILE A 95 30.02 -2.27 -3.24
CA ILE A 95 29.76 -2.45 -1.81
C ILE A 95 31.04 -2.29 -0.98
N ALA A 96 32.14 -2.92 -1.39
CA ALA A 96 33.44 -2.76 -0.74
C ALA A 96 33.90 -1.29 -0.73
N SER A 97 33.65 -0.54 -1.81
CA SER A 97 34.00 0.89 -1.86
C SER A 97 33.15 1.77 -0.93
N PHE A 98 31.94 1.31 -0.57
CA PHE A 98 31.03 2.00 0.35
C PHE A 98 31.28 1.66 1.82
N GLU A 99 32.09 0.64 2.13
CA GLU A 99 32.36 0.23 3.52
C GLU A 99 32.94 1.36 4.37
N LYS A 100 33.67 2.30 3.76
CA LYS A 100 34.19 3.51 4.43
C LYS A 100 33.09 4.36 5.10
N TYR A 101 31.87 4.34 4.57
CA TYR A 101 30.74 5.10 5.13
C TYR A 101 30.01 4.34 6.24
N LYS A 102 30.19 3.02 6.34
CA LYS A 102 29.33 2.14 7.15
C LYS A 102 29.26 2.53 8.63
N ASN A 103 30.36 3.04 9.19
CA ASN A 103 30.46 3.46 10.60
C ASN A 103 30.62 4.98 10.75
N GLN A 104 30.28 5.77 9.73
CA GLN A 104 30.44 7.23 9.75
C GLN A 104 29.12 7.97 9.49
N ILE A 105 28.03 7.25 9.20
CA ILE A 105 26.73 7.87 8.91
C ILE A 105 26.18 8.57 10.14
N ASP A 106 26.41 8.05 11.33
CA ASP A 106 25.97 8.68 12.58
C ASP A 106 26.65 10.04 12.82
N ASP A 107 27.95 10.14 12.62
CA ASP A 107 28.67 11.43 12.64
C ASP A 107 28.20 12.36 11.52
N ALA A 108 28.01 11.81 10.32
CA ALA A 108 27.55 12.56 9.15
C ALA A 108 26.16 13.19 9.36
N LEU A 109 25.22 12.43 9.92
CA LEU A 109 23.85 12.86 10.27
C LEU A 109 23.84 14.05 11.24
N VAL A 110 24.83 14.14 12.14
CA VAL A 110 24.96 15.28 13.08
C VAL A 110 25.51 16.51 12.37
N ASN A 111 26.43 16.31 11.45
CA ASN A 111 27.15 17.37 10.77
C ASN A 111 26.44 17.89 9.51
N GLY A 112 25.41 17.21 9.03
CA GLY A 112 24.77 17.56 7.75
C GLY A 112 25.58 17.08 6.54
N ASP A 113 26.42 16.03 6.70
CA ASP A 113 27.29 15.54 5.63
C ASP A 113 26.59 14.48 4.78
N LEU A 114 26.08 14.92 3.63
CA LEU A 114 25.35 14.06 2.68
C LEU A 114 26.26 13.31 1.68
N THR A 115 27.58 13.30 1.88
CA THR A 115 28.53 12.67 0.96
C THR A 115 28.22 11.19 0.71
N ALA A 116 27.97 10.42 1.78
CA ALA A 116 27.67 8.99 1.66
C ALA A 116 26.41 8.74 0.81
N ALA A 117 25.35 9.53 1.04
CA ALA A 117 24.08 9.41 0.33
C ALA A 117 24.28 9.58 -1.19
N PHE A 118 24.91 10.69 -1.59
CA PHE A 118 25.02 11.03 -3.01
C PHE A 118 26.07 10.21 -3.73
N ASP A 119 27.22 9.90 -3.12
CA ASP A 119 28.25 9.06 -3.74
C ASP A 119 27.71 7.66 -4.05
N MET A 120 27.07 7.02 -3.07
CA MET A 120 26.50 5.68 -3.22
C MET A 120 25.39 5.67 -4.28
N PHE A 121 24.51 6.68 -4.25
CA PHE A 121 23.41 6.77 -5.21
C PHE A 121 23.89 7.03 -6.65
N ASN A 122 24.90 7.87 -6.85
CA ASN A 122 25.44 8.15 -8.17
C ASN A 122 26.12 6.91 -8.77
N VAL A 123 26.82 6.09 -7.97
CA VAL A 123 27.30 4.77 -8.43
C VAL A 123 26.13 3.87 -8.84
N TYR A 124 25.09 3.77 -8.02
CA TYR A 124 23.89 3.00 -8.36
C TYR A 124 23.25 3.48 -9.68
N ARG A 125 23.10 4.80 -9.86
CA ARG A 125 22.55 5.41 -11.09
C ARG A 125 23.39 5.04 -12.32
N ARG A 126 24.72 5.04 -12.21
CA ARG A 126 25.62 4.58 -13.29
C ARG A 126 25.41 3.10 -13.61
N ARG A 127 25.36 2.23 -12.60
CA ARG A 127 25.08 0.79 -12.78
C ARG A 127 23.75 0.56 -13.48
N VAL A 128 22.70 1.31 -13.14
CA VAL A 128 21.40 1.24 -13.85
C VAL A 128 21.56 1.59 -15.33
N GLY A 129 22.34 2.62 -15.66
CA GLY A 129 22.67 2.99 -17.04
C GLY A 129 23.36 1.86 -17.81
N GLU A 130 24.41 1.28 -17.21
CA GLU A 130 25.15 0.14 -17.78
C GLU A 130 24.24 -1.08 -18.01
N ARG A 131 23.34 -1.38 -17.05
CA ARG A 131 22.35 -2.47 -17.20
C ARG A 131 21.41 -2.21 -18.37
N ASN A 132 20.95 -0.97 -18.54
CA ASN A 132 20.09 -0.61 -19.66
C ASN A 132 20.80 -0.76 -21.02
N ASP A 133 22.08 -0.42 -21.11
CA ASP A 133 22.84 -0.63 -22.34
C ASP A 133 23.03 -2.12 -22.66
N TYR A 134 23.28 -2.95 -21.64
CA TYR A 134 23.26 -4.41 -21.79
C TYR A 134 21.89 -4.93 -22.25
N VAL A 135 20.80 -4.44 -21.67
CA VAL A 135 19.43 -4.81 -22.07
C VAL A 135 19.17 -4.45 -23.54
N LYS A 136 19.56 -3.26 -24.00
CA LYS A 136 19.39 -2.86 -25.41
C LYS A 136 20.11 -3.81 -26.36
N GLN A 137 21.33 -4.23 -26.01
CA GLN A 137 22.08 -5.20 -26.81
C GLN A 137 21.39 -6.56 -26.83
N LEU A 138 20.92 -7.04 -25.66
CA LEU A 138 20.31 -8.36 -25.54
C LEU A 138 18.95 -8.45 -26.24
N LEU A 139 18.15 -7.38 -26.22
CA LEU A 139 16.84 -7.32 -26.88
C LEU A 139 16.91 -7.04 -28.39
N THR A 140 18.09 -7.05 -29.01
CA THR A 140 18.20 -6.99 -30.48
C THR A 140 17.71 -8.27 -31.17
N LYS A 141 17.64 -9.38 -30.43
CA LYS A 141 17.19 -10.69 -30.91
C LYS A 141 16.23 -11.34 -29.90
N PRO A 142 15.29 -12.18 -30.36
CA PRO A 142 14.46 -12.99 -29.46
C PRO A 142 15.28 -13.95 -28.60
N PHE A 143 14.78 -14.25 -27.40
CA PHE A 143 15.33 -15.29 -26.54
C PHE A 143 14.99 -16.70 -27.06
N THR A 144 15.90 -17.64 -26.85
CA THR A 144 15.66 -19.09 -27.02
C THR A 144 15.36 -19.73 -25.66
N PHE A 145 14.49 -20.75 -25.63
CA PHE A 145 13.98 -21.35 -24.38
C PHE A 145 14.17 -22.87 -24.33
N THR A 146 15.29 -23.34 -24.87
CA THR A 146 15.62 -24.78 -25.02
C THR A 146 16.59 -25.31 -23.96
N GLU A 147 17.29 -24.43 -23.25
CA GLU A 147 18.25 -24.79 -22.21
C GLU A 147 17.54 -25.08 -20.88
N ASP A 148 17.94 -26.14 -20.19
CA ASP A 148 17.46 -26.44 -18.83
C ASP A 148 18.23 -25.61 -17.81
N GLU A 149 17.82 -24.36 -17.70
CA GLU A 149 18.32 -23.42 -16.70
C GLU A 149 17.18 -22.84 -15.88
N SER A 150 17.52 -22.23 -14.75
CA SER A 150 16.55 -21.66 -13.84
C SER A 150 16.95 -20.27 -13.35
N TYR A 151 15.96 -19.53 -12.85
CA TYR A 151 16.12 -18.20 -12.29
C TYR A 151 15.53 -18.15 -10.88
N ASN A 152 16.33 -17.69 -9.92
CA ASN A 152 15.84 -17.39 -8.58
C ASN A 152 15.13 -16.03 -8.60
N VAL A 153 13.82 -16.03 -8.36
CA VAL A 153 12.97 -14.83 -8.33
C VAL A 153 13.07 -14.07 -7.02
N ASP A 154 13.51 -14.72 -5.93
CA ASP A 154 13.76 -14.08 -4.64
C ASP A 154 15.27 -13.94 -4.38
N ARG A 155 15.77 -12.73 -4.66
CA ARG A 155 17.19 -12.38 -4.53
C ARG A 155 17.49 -11.44 -3.36
N GLU A 156 16.55 -11.23 -2.44
CA GLU A 156 16.74 -10.29 -1.32
C GLU A 156 18.00 -10.62 -0.49
N LYS A 157 18.29 -11.91 -0.35
CA LYS A 157 19.44 -12.45 0.40
C LYS A 157 20.55 -13.02 -0.50
N ALA A 158 20.48 -12.82 -1.82
CA ALA A 158 21.51 -13.32 -2.73
C ALA A 158 22.87 -12.64 -2.48
N PRO A 159 24.02 -13.26 -2.81
CA PRO A 159 25.28 -12.54 -2.82
C PRO A 159 25.24 -11.40 -3.85
N TRP A 160 25.96 -10.31 -3.57
CA TRP A 160 26.21 -9.26 -4.56
C TRP A 160 27.02 -9.85 -5.72
N PRO A 161 26.67 -9.58 -6.98
CA PRO A 161 27.41 -10.09 -8.12
C PRO A 161 28.87 -9.63 -8.06
N LYS A 162 29.80 -10.57 -8.25
CA LYS A 162 31.24 -10.31 -8.13
C LYS A 162 31.75 -9.36 -9.20
N ASP A 163 31.26 -9.52 -10.42
CA ASP A 163 31.75 -8.80 -11.60
C ASP A 163 30.65 -8.61 -12.67
N ALA A 164 31.03 -7.94 -13.76
CA ALA A 164 30.15 -7.66 -14.89
C ALA A 164 29.56 -8.93 -15.53
N ALA A 165 30.28 -10.05 -15.55
CA ALA A 165 29.81 -11.28 -16.17
C ALA A 165 28.69 -11.92 -15.33
N GLU A 166 28.85 -11.95 -14.00
CA GLU A 166 27.84 -12.49 -13.10
C GLU A 166 26.56 -11.65 -13.13
N VAL A 167 26.66 -10.31 -13.07
CA VAL A 167 25.46 -9.46 -13.16
C VAL A 167 24.82 -9.52 -14.55
N ASN A 168 25.60 -9.67 -15.63
CA ASN A 168 25.05 -9.89 -16.97
C ASN A 168 24.23 -11.19 -17.04
N ASP A 169 24.71 -12.29 -16.46
CA ASP A 169 23.97 -13.56 -16.45
C ASP A 169 22.67 -13.47 -15.64
N ILE A 170 22.70 -12.80 -14.48
CA ILE A 170 21.49 -12.54 -13.68
C ILE A 170 20.46 -11.77 -14.52
N TRP A 171 20.88 -10.70 -15.20
CA TRP A 171 20.00 -9.92 -16.07
C TRP A 171 19.49 -10.72 -17.25
N ARG A 172 20.34 -11.51 -17.90
CA ARG A 172 19.96 -12.40 -19.01
C ARG A 172 18.85 -13.35 -18.57
N LYS A 173 19.01 -14.04 -17.44
CA LYS A 173 18.02 -14.98 -16.88
C LYS A 173 16.73 -14.27 -16.46
N MET A 174 16.83 -13.10 -15.82
CA MET A 174 15.66 -12.29 -15.45
C MET A 174 14.86 -11.86 -16.67
N LEU A 175 15.53 -11.37 -17.72
CA LEU A 175 14.90 -10.94 -18.97
C LEU A 175 14.32 -12.14 -19.74
N LYS A 176 15.02 -13.26 -19.78
CA LYS A 176 14.54 -14.51 -20.36
C LYS A 176 13.28 -15.01 -19.64
N ASN A 177 13.23 -14.94 -18.30
CA ASN A 177 12.01 -15.26 -17.54
C ASN A 177 10.83 -14.38 -17.98
N GLN A 178 11.02 -13.05 -18.01
CA GLN A 178 9.98 -12.11 -18.43
C GLN A 178 9.51 -12.36 -19.88
N ALA A 179 10.44 -12.67 -20.78
CA ALA A 179 10.12 -12.99 -22.17
C ALA A 179 9.33 -14.30 -22.26
N LEU A 180 9.72 -15.33 -21.50
CA LEU A 180 9.02 -16.62 -21.47
C LEU A 180 7.59 -16.47 -20.93
N GLU A 181 7.38 -15.69 -19.87
CA GLU A 181 6.04 -15.39 -19.36
C GLU A 181 5.13 -14.78 -20.44
N LEU A 182 5.65 -13.82 -21.21
CA LEU A 182 4.91 -13.20 -22.31
C LEU A 182 4.65 -14.17 -23.47
N LYS A 183 5.61 -15.05 -23.79
CA LYS A 183 5.48 -16.09 -24.82
C LYS A 183 4.41 -17.11 -24.43
N LEU A 184 4.41 -17.57 -23.19
CA LEU A 184 3.40 -18.48 -22.64
C LEU A 184 2.01 -17.84 -22.58
N ALA A 185 1.93 -16.50 -22.52
CA ALA A 185 0.69 -15.75 -22.68
C ALA A 185 0.27 -15.54 -24.15
N GLY A 186 0.96 -16.18 -25.12
CA GLY A 186 0.60 -16.17 -26.53
C GLY A 186 1.10 -14.96 -27.33
N LYS A 187 2.04 -14.17 -26.80
CA LYS A 187 2.60 -13.03 -27.56
C LYS A 187 3.67 -13.50 -28.54
N ALA A 188 3.67 -12.91 -29.75
CA ALA A 188 4.71 -13.12 -30.74
C ALA A 188 6.04 -12.46 -30.31
N ASP A 189 7.16 -13.04 -30.74
CA ASP A 189 8.50 -12.62 -30.31
C ASP A 189 8.82 -11.14 -30.62
N THR A 190 8.31 -10.60 -31.74
CA THR A 190 8.43 -9.18 -32.10
C THR A 190 7.70 -8.25 -31.12
N ALA A 191 6.50 -8.65 -30.68
CA ALA A 191 5.72 -7.92 -29.68
C ALA A 191 6.37 -7.98 -28.29
N ILE A 192 6.94 -9.13 -27.91
CA ILE A 192 7.68 -9.30 -26.65
C ILE A 192 8.87 -8.34 -26.60
N THR A 193 9.68 -8.36 -27.66
CA THR A 193 10.87 -7.50 -27.79
C THR A 193 10.50 -6.01 -27.72
N THR A 194 9.43 -5.60 -28.41
CA THR A 194 8.96 -4.22 -28.43
C THR A 194 8.48 -3.75 -27.04
N LEU A 195 7.70 -4.60 -26.37
CA LEU A 195 7.17 -4.31 -25.03
C LEU A 195 8.29 -4.21 -24.00
N MET A 196 9.22 -5.15 -24.01
CA MET A 196 10.37 -5.14 -23.10
C MET A 196 11.28 -3.95 -23.36
N THR A 197 11.60 -3.65 -24.62
CA THR A 197 12.40 -2.46 -24.99
C THR A 197 11.75 -1.19 -24.46
N SER A 198 10.43 -1.04 -24.63
CA SER A 198 9.69 0.11 -24.11
C SER A 198 9.72 0.18 -22.57
N ARG A 199 9.58 -0.97 -21.89
CA ARG A 199 9.66 -1.06 -20.43
C ARG A 199 10.99 -0.54 -19.89
N TYR A 200 12.12 -1.03 -20.43
CA TYR A 200 13.46 -0.64 -19.95
C TYR A 200 13.87 0.77 -20.39
N LYS A 201 13.40 1.24 -21.55
CA LYS A 201 13.48 2.66 -21.92
C LYS A 201 12.79 3.55 -20.88
N ASN A 202 11.59 3.16 -20.43
CA ASN A 202 10.86 3.92 -19.41
C ASN A 202 11.53 3.88 -18.03
N ILE A 203 12.10 2.75 -17.62
CA ILE A 203 12.90 2.66 -16.38
C ILE A 203 14.06 3.65 -16.42
N THR A 204 14.79 3.71 -17.54
CA THR A 204 15.92 4.63 -17.72
C THR A 204 15.47 6.08 -17.76
N LYS A 205 14.36 6.39 -18.47
CA LYS A 205 13.74 7.71 -18.49
C LYS A 205 13.40 8.17 -17.07
N ASN A 206 12.82 7.28 -16.26
CA ASN A 206 12.47 7.57 -14.87
C ASN A 206 13.69 7.74 -13.97
N MET A 207 14.74 6.94 -14.16
CA MET A 207 16.02 7.10 -13.45
C MET A 207 16.65 8.47 -13.74
N GLY A 208 16.57 8.96 -14.98
CA GLY A 208 17.03 10.30 -15.36
C GLY A 208 16.17 11.45 -14.81
N ARG A 209 14.97 11.17 -14.30
CA ARG A 209 14.07 12.16 -13.69
C ARG A 209 14.27 12.30 -12.17
N ILE A 210 15.03 11.40 -11.56
CA ILE A 210 15.36 11.46 -10.12
C ILE A 210 16.14 12.74 -9.85
N LYS A 211 15.70 13.50 -8.86
CA LYS A 211 16.31 14.75 -8.43
C LYS A 211 17.05 14.55 -7.10
N SER A 212 17.81 15.57 -6.72
CA SER A 212 18.49 15.61 -5.42
C SER A 212 17.53 15.37 -4.24
N GLU A 213 16.30 15.90 -4.29
CA GLU A 213 15.27 15.70 -3.27
C GLU A 213 14.88 14.23 -3.06
N ASP A 214 14.86 13.43 -4.13
CA ASP A 214 14.48 12.02 -4.06
C ASP A 214 15.58 11.18 -3.37
N VAL A 215 16.85 11.49 -3.68
CA VAL A 215 18.02 10.85 -3.07
C VAL A 215 18.07 11.17 -1.58
N PHE A 216 17.89 12.45 -1.24
CA PHE A 216 17.82 12.91 0.15
C PHE A 216 16.69 12.23 0.91
N GLN A 217 15.48 12.17 0.33
CA GLN A 217 14.35 11.52 0.99
C GLN A 217 14.60 10.03 1.23
N MET A 218 15.15 9.30 0.25
CA MET A 218 15.47 7.89 0.41
C MET A 218 16.50 7.66 1.51
N TYR A 219 17.50 8.54 1.63
CA TYR A 219 18.54 8.46 2.65
C TYR A 219 17.99 8.75 4.06
N MET A 220 17.25 9.84 4.22
CA MET A 220 16.61 10.18 5.49
C MET A 220 15.58 9.13 5.92
N ASN A 221 14.92 8.47 4.97
CA ASN A 221 14.03 7.34 5.26
C ASN A 221 14.78 6.09 5.72
N ALA A 222 15.97 5.80 5.16
CA ALA A 222 16.81 4.72 5.68
C ALA A 222 17.20 4.95 7.15
N PHE A 223 17.42 6.22 7.54
CA PHE A 223 17.64 6.61 8.93
C PHE A 223 16.38 6.46 9.78
N GLY A 224 15.24 7.00 9.33
CA GLY A 224 13.96 6.85 10.05
C GLY A 224 13.57 5.38 10.27
N GLU A 225 13.71 4.55 9.24
CA GLU A 225 13.44 3.10 9.24
C GLU A 225 14.36 2.32 10.18
N ALA A 226 15.55 2.84 10.50
CA ALA A 226 16.43 2.24 11.51
C ALA A 226 15.87 2.42 12.94
N LEU A 227 15.02 3.42 13.16
CA LEU A 227 14.36 3.66 14.45
C LEU A 227 13.13 2.79 14.60
N ASP A 228 12.23 2.86 13.62
CA ASP A 228 11.04 2.03 13.46
C ASP A 228 10.49 2.15 12.01
N PRO A 229 9.65 1.22 11.52
CA PRO A 229 9.22 1.19 10.12
C PRO A 229 8.20 2.27 9.71
N HIS A 230 7.79 3.16 10.62
CA HIS A 230 6.76 4.19 10.40
C HIS A 230 7.29 5.62 10.50
N THR A 231 8.58 5.77 10.82
CA THR A 231 9.26 7.07 10.88
C THR A 231 9.92 7.38 9.54
N ASN A 232 9.49 8.48 8.91
CA ASN A 232 9.93 8.85 7.57
C ASN A 232 10.06 10.37 7.45
N TYR A 233 11.01 10.81 6.64
CA TYR A 233 11.03 12.15 6.08
C TYR A 233 10.19 12.19 4.80
N LEU A 234 9.35 13.21 4.68
CA LEU A 234 8.52 13.48 3.54
C LEU A 234 9.01 14.78 2.91
N ALA A 235 9.65 14.67 1.74
CA ALA A 235 9.96 15.85 0.92
C ALA A 235 8.67 16.63 0.63
N PRO A 236 8.73 17.94 0.32
CA PRO A 236 7.54 18.80 0.18
C PRO A 236 6.43 18.20 -0.67
N ARG A 237 6.83 17.55 -1.78
CA ARG A 237 5.91 16.84 -2.67
C ARG A 237 5.25 15.63 -2.00
N ALA A 238 6.02 14.78 -1.32
CA ALA A 238 5.49 13.61 -0.62
C ALA A 238 4.57 14.01 0.54
N ALA A 239 4.94 15.07 1.28
CA ALA A 239 4.11 15.64 2.33
C ALA A 239 2.75 16.14 1.81
N SER A 240 2.75 16.86 0.68
CA SER A 240 1.50 17.30 0.03
C SER A 240 0.61 16.11 -0.37
N LEU A 241 1.18 15.06 -0.96
CA LEU A 241 0.43 13.86 -1.36
C LEU A 241 -0.18 13.13 -0.15
N PHE A 242 0.58 13.01 0.94
CA PHE A 242 0.10 12.41 2.17
C PHE A 242 -1.09 13.20 2.76
N ASN A 243 -0.99 14.53 2.78
CA ASN A 243 -2.06 15.40 3.30
C ASN A 243 -3.32 15.34 2.44
N GLU A 244 -3.19 15.27 1.11
CA GLU A 244 -4.31 15.06 0.19
C GLU A 244 -5.02 13.73 0.45
N GLU A 245 -4.26 12.63 0.59
CA GLU A 245 -4.80 11.31 0.91
C GLU A 245 -5.55 11.30 2.24
N MET A 246 -5.00 11.91 3.30
CA MET A 246 -5.70 11.98 4.60
C MET A 246 -6.99 12.80 4.55
N SER A 247 -7.03 13.86 3.75
CA SER A 247 -8.23 14.72 3.61
C SER A 247 -9.32 14.12 2.70
N GLN A 248 -8.99 13.10 1.90
CA GLN A 248 -9.87 12.55 0.85
C GLN A 248 -10.47 13.65 -0.05
N SER A 249 -9.66 14.66 -0.32
CA SER A 249 -10.00 15.80 -1.14
C SER A 249 -8.79 16.28 -1.90
N LEU A 250 -9.03 16.83 -3.09
CA LEU A 250 -8.00 17.50 -3.87
C LEU A 250 -8.51 18.86 -4.33
N GLU A 251 -7.61 19.83 -4.45
CA GLU A 251 -7.92 21.11 -5.09
C GLU A 251 -7.40 21.11 -6.53
N GLY A 252 -8.33 21.25 -7.48
CA GLY A 252 -7.99 21.20 -8.90
C GLY A 252 -9.21 21.04 -9.79
N ILE A 253 -9.01 20.37 -10.92
CA ILE A 253 -10.05 20.21 -11.95
C ILE A 253 -10.90 18.94 -11.76
N GLY A 254 -10.49 18.00 -10.89
CA GLY A 254 -11.20 16.73 -10.70
C GLY A 254 -11.04 15.75 -11.87
N ALA A 255 -9.79 15.47 -12.27
CA ALA A 255 -9.47 14.50 -13.32
C ALA A 255 -8.29 13.61 -12.88
N ARG A 256 -8.32 12.33 -13.25
CA ARG A 256 -7.19 11.41 -13.11
C ARG A 256 -6.35 11.49 -14.38
N LEU A 257 -5.05 11.73 -14.21
CA LEU A 257 -4.11 11.94 -15.32
C LEU A 257 -3.08 10.81 -15.37
N GLN A 258 -2.63 10.47 -16.56
CA GLN A 258 -1.62 9.45 -16.82
C GLN A 258 -0.69 9.89 -17.95
N GLU A 259 0.58 9.50 -17.92
CA GLU A 259 1.45 9.62 -19.10
C GLU A 259 1.01 8.64 -20.20
N ASP A 260 0.87 9.13 -21.43
CA ASP A 260 0.66 8.35 -22.64
C ASP A 260 1.68 8.77 -23.71
N GLY A 261 2.84 8.10 -23.70
CA GLY A 261 3.99 8.50 -24.51
C GLY A 261 4.57 9.84 -24.04
N GLU A 262 4.42 10.87 -24.87
CA GLU A 262 4.81 12.25 -24.56
C GLU A 262 3.63 13.12 -24.12
N TYR A 263 2.41 12.58 -24.13
CA TYR A 263 1.21 13.33 -23.79
C TYR A 263 0.74 13.05 -22.37
N ILE A 264 0.03 14.00 -21.78
CA ILE A 264 -0.71 13.80 -20.54
C ILE A 264 -2.15 13.43 -20.90
N LYS A 265 -2.54 12.19 -20.65
CA LYS A 265 -3.87 11.67 -20.95
C LYS A 265 -4.77 11.77 -19.73
N ILE A 266 -6.01 12.21 -19.93
CA ILE A 266 -7.08 12.08 -18.93
C ILE A 266 -7.52 10.63 -18.93
N SER A 267 -7.15 9.87 -17.91
CA SER A 267 -7.58 8.47 -17.78
C SER A 267 -9.04 8.37 -17.35
N ASP A 268 -9.48 9.29 -16.49
CA ASP A 268 -10.83 9.29 -15.93
C ASP A 268 -11.19 10.68 -15.36
N LEU A 269 -12.49 10.95 -15.20
CA LEU A 269 -13.02 12.19 -14.62
C LEU A 269 -13.69 11.90 -13.29
N VAL A 270 -13.36 12.68 -12.25
CA VAL A 270 -13.95 12.49 -10.92
C VAL A 270 -15.41 12.96 -10.96
N PRO A 271 -16.40 12.07 -10.69
CA PRO A 271 -17.80 12.44 -10.69
C PRO A 271 -18.07 13.64 -9.77
N GLY A 272 -18.81 14.62 -10.29
CA GLY A 272 -19.11 15.86 -9.56
C GLY A 272 -17.97 16.88 -9.52
N GLY A 273 -16.76 16.58 -10.01
CA GLY A 273 -15.65 17.54 -10.12
C GLY A 273 -15.82 18.56 -11.27
N PRO A 274 -15.06 19.68 -11.30
CA PRO A 274 -15.18 20.73 -12.32
C PRO A 274 -15.08 20.23 -13.76
N ALA A 275 -14.12 19.36 -14.07
CA ALA A 275 -13.92 18.80 -15.40
C ALA A 275 -15.06 17.87 -15.82
N PHE A 276 -15.64 17.12 -14.88
CA PHE A 276 -16.83 16.30 -15.13
C PHE A 276 -18.06 17.16 -15.40
N ARG A 277 -18.31 18.17 -14.55
CA ARG A 277 -19.49 19.04 -14.68
C ARG A 277 -19.43 19.95 -15.91
N SER A 278 -18.24 20.30 -16.38
CA SER A 278 -18.07 21.12 -17.59
C SER A 278 -18.52 20.38 -18.86
N LYS A 279 -18.48 19.04 -18.87
CA LYS A 279 -18.73 18.17 -20.03
C LYS A 279 -17.84 18.49 -21.25
N GLN A 280 -16.74 19.23 -21.05
CA GLN A 280 -15.79 19.61 -22.11
C GLN A 280 -14.61 18.65 -22.21
N PHE A 281 -14.50 17.69 -21.28
CA PHE A 281 -13.47 16.65 -21.28
C PHE A 281 -14.13 15.28 -21.41
N THR A 282 -13.41 14.36 -22.03
CA THR A 282 -13.73 12.93 -22.08
C THR A 282 -12.51 12.10 -21.67
N ALA A 283 -12.74 10.92 -21.11
CA ALA A 283 -11.67 9.97 -20.87
C ALA A 283 -10.96 9.63 -22.19
N GLY A 284 -9.63 9.68 -22.18
CA GLY A 284 -8.76 9.52 -23.34
C GLY A 284 -8.21 10.84 -23.92
N ASP A 285 -8.78 11.99 -23.55
CA ASP A 285 -8.31 13.30 -24.02
C ASP A 285 -6.85 13.56 -23.60
N LYS A 286 -6.12 14.30 -24.43
CA LYS A 286 -4.69 14.59 -24.25
C LYS A 286 -4.48 16.08 -23.97
N ILE A 287 -3.96 16.40 -22.80
CA ILE A 287 -3.56 17.75 -22.42
C ILE A 287 -2.18 18.02 -23.03
N THR A 288 -2.10 19.07 -23.85
CA THR A 288 -0.86 19.49 -24.53
C THR A 288 -0.30 20.80 -23.98
N GLY A 289 -1.11 21.61 -23.30
CA GLY A 289 -0.66 22.85 -22.66
C GLY A 289 -1.49 23.25 -21.45
N VAL A 290 -0.89 24.03 -20.55
CA VAL A 290 -1.50 24.54 -19.32
C VAL A 290 -1.15 26.02 -19.14
N ALA A 291 -2.14 26.87 -18.85
CA ALA A 291 -1.96 28.28 -18.53
C ALA A 291 -2.59 28.62 -17.17
N GLN A 292 -1.91 29.48 -16.39
CA GLN A 292 -2.41 29.96 -15.10
C GLN A 292 -3.30 31.20 -15.27
N GLY A 293 -4.47 31.21 -14.63
CA GLY A 293 -5.39 32.34 -14.69
C GLY A 293 -5.96 32.61 -16.08
N ASP A 294 -6.65 33.73 -16.21
CA ASP A 294 -7.27 34.14 -17.48
C ASP A 294 -6.25 34.63 -18.50
N ASN A 295 -5.14 35.23 -18.05
CA ASN A 295 -4.17 35.91 -18.92
C ASN A 295 -2.75 35.35 -18.88
N GLY A 296 -2.48 34.30 -18.09
CA GLY A 296 -1.13 33.71 -18.02
C GLY A 296 -0.72 33.04 -19.32
N PRO A 297 0.60 32.90 -19.60
CA PRO A 297 1.07 32.27 -20.81
C PRO A 297 0.72 30.77 -20.84
N MET A 298 0.43 30.25 -22.04
CA MET A 298 0.25 28.82 -22.27
C MET A 298 1.61 28.12 -22.27
N VAL A 299 1.82 27.20 -21.33
CA VAL A 299 3.04 26.41 -21.21
C VAL A 299 2.76 25.02 -21.77
N SER A 300 3.56 24.57 -22.75
CA SER A 300 3.47 23.21 -23.27
C SER A 300 3.79 22.19 -22.19
N VAL A 301 2.98 21.13 -22.11
CA VAL A 301 3.22 19.98 -21.21
C VAL A 301 3.55 18.70 -21.99
N ILE A 302 3.86 18.81 -23.27
CA ILE A 302 4.33 17.67 -24.07
C ILE A 302 5.74 17.28 -23.60
N GLY A 303 5.94 16.00 -23.31
CA GLY A 303 7.19 15.42 -22.78
C GLY A 303 7.40 15.67 -21.28
N VAL A 304 6.60 16.54 -20.67
CA VAL A 304 6.65 16.86 -19.24
C VAL A 304 6.14 15.65 -18.43
N PRO A 305 6.78 15.29 -17.30
CA PRO A 305 6.27 14.24 -16.42
C PRO A 305 4.86 14.57 -15.91
N VAL A 306 4.01 13.55 -15.75
CA VAL A 306 2.61 13.75 -15.31
C VAL A 306 2.53 14.54 -14.01
N ASP A 307 3.46 14.34 -13.09
CA ASP A 307 3.45 15.01 -11.80
C ASP A 307 3.71 16.51 -11.90
N GLU A 308 4.61 16.92 -12.79
CA GLU A 308 4.88 18.34 -13.04
C GLU A 308 3.70 18.99 -13.77
N ALA A 309 3.07 18.27 -14.71
CA ALA A 309 1.83 18.73 -15.32
C ALA A 309 0.70 18.86 -14.29
N VAL A 310 0.56 17.90 -13.37
CA VAL A 310 -0.40 17.94 -12.26
C VAL A 310 -0.18 19.16 -11.37
N LYS A 311 1.08 19.52 -11.04
CA LYS A 311 1.37 20.75 -10.26
C LYS A 311 0.85 22.01 -10.95
N LEU A 312 0.96 22.10 -12.27
CA LEU A 312 0.43 23.23 -13.04
C LEU A 312 -1.11 23.20 -13.11
N ILE A 313 -1.71 22.03 -13.22
CA ILE A 313 -3.17 21.87 -13.35
C ILE A 313 -3.88 22.11 -12.02
N LYS A 314 -3.28 21.64 -10.91
CA LYS A 314 -3.72 21.92 -9.55
C LYS A 314 -3.53 23.39 -9.19
N GLY A 315 -4.18 23.81 -8.11
CA GLY A 315 -4.09 25.17 -7.59
C GLY A 315 -5.26 25.49 -6.67
N PRO A 316 -5.20 26.63 -5.96
CA PRO A 316 -6.17 26.96 -4.94
C PRO A 316 -7.60 27.00 -5.49
N LYS A 317 -8.57 26.56 -4.68
CA LYS A 317 -10.00 26.71 -4.98
C LYS A 317 -10.33 28.13 -5.44
N GLY A 318 -11.15 28.25 -6.48
CA GLY A 318 -11.61 29.51 -7.06
C GLY A 318 -10.65 30.13 -8.08
N THR A 319 -9.40 29.65 -8.17
CA THR A 319 -8.48 30.08 -9.22
C THR A 319 -8.81 29.43 -10.56
N VAL A 320 -8.39 30.06 -11.65
CA VAL A 320 -8.65 29.60 -13.02
C VAL A 320 -7.43 28.91 -13.60
N VAL A 321 -7.66 27.84 -14.37
CA VAL A 321 -6.67 27.19 -15.22
C VAL A 321 -7.24 27.05 -16.64
N ARG A 322 -6.40 27.27 -17.65
CA ARG A 322 -6.76 27.02 -19.06
C ARG A 322 -5.92 25.86 -19.57
N LEU A 323 -6.56 24.91 -20.23
CA LEU A 323 -5.95 23.68 -20.72
C LEU A 323 -6.08 23.59 -22.23
N GLN A 324 -4.98 23.38 -22.92
CA GLN A 324 -5.00 23.00 -24.33
C GLN A 324 -5.19 21.48 -24.41
N VAL A 325 -6.28 21.05 -25.04
CA VAL A 325 -6.74 19.65 -25.06
C VAL A 325 -6.96 19.18 -26.48
N LYS A 326 -6.30 18.07 -26.83
CA LYS A 326 -6.57 17.29 -28.03
C LYS A 326 -7.53 16.16 -27.68
N SER A 327 -8.69 16.12 -28.33
CA SER A 327 -9.70 15.09 -28.05
C SER A 327 -9.23 13.69 -28.45
N ALA A 328 -9.67 12.69 -27.70
CA ALA A 328 -9.40 11.27 -27.98
C ALA A 328 -9.96 10.80 -29.34
N THR A 329 -11.05 11.43 -29.81
CA THR A 329 -11.77 11.08 -31.04
C THR A 329 -11.45 12.02 -32.19
N ALA A 330 -10.59 13.01 -31.98
CA ALA A 330 -10.23 14.01 -32.97
C ALA A 330 -9.41 13.41 -34.11
N LEU A 331 -9.68 13.82 -35.35
CA LEU A 331 -8.84 13.48 -36.49
C LEU A 331 -7.45 14.11 -36.31
N ALA A 332 -6.42 13.54 -36.93
CA ALA A 332 -5.05 14.06 -36.79
C ALA A 332 -4.89 15.54 -37.19
N THR A 333 -5.81 16.06 -38.03
CA THR A 333 -5.90 17.43 -38.52
C THR A 333 -6.57 18.42 -37.57
N ASP A 334 -7.27 17.94 -36.54
CA ASP A 334 -7.93 18.80 -35.57
C ASP A 334 -6.92 19.31 -34.53
N GLY A 335 -6.76 20.62 -34.46
CA GLY A 335 -5.90 21.29 -33.48
C GLY A 335 -6.43 21.18 -32.04
N PRO A 336 -5.57 21.40 -31.02
CA PRO A 336 -6.00 21.37 -29.63
C PRO A 336 -6.98 22.52 -29.33
N LYS A 337 -8.03 22.22 -28.56
CA LYS A 337 -9.00 23.22 -28.07
C LYS A 337 -8.56 23.75 -26.72
N GLU A 338 -8.72 25.04 -26.49
CA GLU A 338 -8.50 25.62 -25.17
C GLU A 338 -9.77 25.53 -24.32
N ILE A 339 -9.64 24.99 -23.12
CA ILE A 339 -10.74 24.82 -22.16
C ILE A 339 -10.38 25.53 -20.87
N ARG A 340 -11.23 26.47 -20.46
CA ARG A 340 -11.11 27.22 -19.20
C ARG A 340 -11.86 26.52 -18.08
N ILE A 341 -11.21 26.29 -16.94
CA ILE A 341 -11.80 25.64 -15.77
C ILE A 341 -11.48 26.43 -14.50
N VAL A 342 -12.50 26.59 -13.65
CA VAL A 342 -12.34 27.10 -12.29
C VAL A 342 -12.04 25.91 -11.38
N ARG A 343 -10.95 25.99 -10.63
CA ARG A 343 -10.52 24.93 -9.71
C ARG A 343 -11.43 24.90 -8.49
N GLU A 344 -11.73 23.70 -8.02
CA GLU A 344 -12.53 23.49 -6.82
C GLU A 344 -11.94 22.41 -5.94
N LYS A 345 -12.43 22.35 -4.70
CA LYS A 345 -12.22 21.22 -3.80
C LYS A 345 -13.10 20.07 -4.27
N VAL A 346 -12.48 19.01 -4.77
CA VAL A 346 -13.15 17.82 -5.30
C VAL A 346 -13.11 16.73 -4.23
N LYS A 347 -14.29 16.23 -3.85
CA LYS A 347 -14.43 15.12 -2.92
C LYS A 347 -14.23 13.80 -3.67
N LEU A 348 -13.42 12.90 -3.10
CA LEU A 348 -13.16 11.59 -3.69
C LEU A 348 -14.18 10.58 -3.13
N GLU A 349 -15.45 10.71 -3.54
CA GLU A 349 -16.56 9.91 -2.98
C GLU A 349 -16.34 8.38 -3.08
N GLU A 350 -15.72 7.90 -4.17
CA GLU A 350 -15.38 6.48 -4.34
C GLU A 350 -14.34 5.96 -3.33
N GLN A 351 -13.58 6.87 -2.71
CA GLN A 351 -12.57 6.55 -1.70
C GLN A 351 -13.06 6.83 -0.28
N ARG A 352 -14.33 7.23 -0.12
CA ARG A 352 -14.99 7.41 1.18
C ARG A 352 -15.71 6.14 1.61
N ALA A 353 -16.19 6.16 2.85
CA ALA A 353 -17.03 5.09 3.34
C ALA A 353 -18.29 4.97 2.47
N HIS A 354 -18.65 3.75 2.10
CA HIS A 354 -19.83 3.47 1.29
C HIS A 354 -20.52 2.21 1.78
N LYS A 355 -21.77 2.00 1.33
CA LYS A 355 -22.59 0.88 1.76
C LYS A 355 -23.03 0.00 0.60
N GLU A 356 -23.24 -1.27 0.89
CA GLU A 356 -24.04 -2.19 0.07
C GLU A 356 -25.00 -2.98 0.97
N ILE A 357 -26.08 -3.51 0.38
CA ILE A 357 -27.01 -4.41 1.07
C ILE A 357 -26.66 -5.83 0.64
N LEU A 358 -26.49 -6.69 1.63
CA LEU A 358 -26.21 -8.10 1.46
C LEU A 358 -27.42 -8.91 1.92
N ASP A 359 -28.14 -9.47 0.96
CA ASP A 359 -29.26 -10.39 1.22
C ASP A 359 -28.72 -11.83 1.37
N ILE A 360 -29.06 -12.47 2.49
CA ILE A 360 -28.60 -13.81 2.85
C ILE A 360 -29.78 -14.64 3.31
N THR A 361 -29.83 -15.91 2.91
CA THR A 361 -30.75 -16.88 3.50
C THR A 361 -29.93 -17.87 4.30
N GLU A 362 -30.19 -17.93 5.61
CA GLU A 362 -29.52 -18.86 6.54
C GLU A 362 -30.59 -19.65 7.30
N ASP A 363 -30.47 -20.98 7.36
CA ASP A 363 -31.49 -21.89 7.93
C ASP A 363 -32.93 -21.60 7.45
N GLY A 364 -33.08 -21.28 6.17
CA GLY A 364 -34.37 -20.97 5.56
C GLY A 364 -34.97 -19.60 5.91
N HIS A 365 -34.27 -18.78 6.70
CA HIS A 365 -34.69 -17.44 7.09
C HIS A 365 -33.93 -16.39 6.26
N PRO A 366 -34.63 -15.45 5.60
CA PRO A 366 -33.98 -14.34 4.89
C PRO A 366 -33.53 -13.26 5.88
N TYR A 367 -32.33 -12.76 5.68
CA TYR A 367 -31.71 -11.65 6.39
C TYR A 367 -31.25 -10.59 5.40
N LYS A 368 -31.52 -9.33 5.74
CA LYS A 368 -31.02 -8.16 5.02
C LYS A 368 -29.96 -7.49 5.86
N LEU A 369 -28.70 -7.60 5.45
CA LEU A 369 -27.58 -7.04 6.19
C LEU A 369 -27.02 -5.80 5.49
N GLY A 370 -26.65 -4.79 6.27
CA GLY A 370 -25.92 -3.63 5.76
C GLY A 370 -24.42 -3.89 5.82
N VAL A 371 -23.72 -3.77 4.71
CA VAL A 371 -22.24 -3.77 4.70
C VAL A 371 -21.78 -2.34 4.57
N VAL A 372 -20.93 -1.88 5.49
CA VAL A 372 -20.27 -0.57 5.42
C VAL A 372 -18.79 -0.81 5.18
N ASN A 373 -18.33 -0.48 3.97
CA ASN A 373 -16.92 -0.53 3.64
C ASN A 373 -16.25 0.77 4.05
N ILE A 374 -15.19 0.67 4.86
CA ILE A 374 -14.38 1.82 5.26
C ILE A 374 -12.97 1.61 4.69
N PRO A 375 -12.60 2.30 3.60
CA PRO A 375 -11.29 2.11 2.98
C PRO A 375 -10.14 2.76 3.76
N LEU A 376 -10.43 3.84 4.50
CA LEU A 376 -9.48 4.61 5.29
C LEU A 376 -10.20 5.32 6.44
N PHE A 377 -9.52 5.53 7.57
CA PHE A 377 -9.94 6.46 8.63
C PHE A 377 -9.52 7.90 8.27
N TYR A 378 -10.22 8.52 7.33
CA TYR A 378 -9.91 9.84 6.78
C TYR A 378 -10.44 10.99 7.64
N ARG A 379 -9.68 12.09 7.66
CA ARG A 379 -10.08 13.35 8.27
C ARG A 379 -9.41 14.52 7.57
N ASP A 380 -10.20 15.54 7.24
CA ASP A 380 -9.69 16.83 6.81
C ASP A 380 -9.22 17.65 8.03
N PHE A 381 -7.94 17.49 8.41
CA PHE A 381 -7.33 18.15 9.56
C PHE A 381 -7.29 19.68 9.42
N GLU A 382 -6.97 20.18 8.23
CA GLU A 382 -6.88 21.62 7.95
C GLU A 382 -8.26 22.28 7.99
N GLY A 383 -9.24 21.68 7.32
CA GLY A 383 -10.62 22.16 7.38
C GLY A 383 -11.18 22.13 8.81
N ALA A 384 -10.86 21.08 9.59
CA ALA A 384 -11.26 21.01 10.99
C ALA A 384 -10.58 22.08 11.85
N ARG A 385 -9.29 22.37 11.63
CA ARG A 385 -8.56 23.45 12.32
C ARG A 385 -9.16 24.82 12.00
N ARG A 386 -9.63 25.02 10.76
CA ARG A 386 -10.32 26.24 10.29
C ARG A 386 -11.81 26.29 10.65
N ARG A 387 -12.35 25.25 11.29
CA ARG A 387 -13.78 25.12 11.65
C ARG A 387 -14.72 25.22 10.44
N GLU A 388 -14.33 24.63 9.32
CA GLU A 388 -15.19 24.50 8.15
C GLU A 388 -16.40 23.59 8.45
N ALA A 389 -17.57 23.91 7.88
CA ALA A 389 -18.83 23.23 8.23
C ALA A 389 -19.00 21.82 7.62
N ASP A 390 -18.28 21.50 6.54
CA ASP A 390 -18.42 20.25 5.77
C ASP A 390 -17.03 19.63 5.52
N VAL A 391 -16.39 19.22 6.61
CA VAL A 391 -15.08 18.56 6.61
C VAL A 391 -15.26 17.06 6.36
N ALA A 392 -14.37 16.48 5.56
CA ALA A 392 -14.36 15.03 5.35
C ALA A 392 -14.03 14.33 6.68
N SER A 393 -14.88 13.38 7.08
CA SER A 393 -14.72 12.59 8.31
C SER A 393 -15.39 11.23 8.13
N THR A 394 -14.64 10.16 8.43
CA THR A 394 -15.17 8.80 8.43
C THR A 394 -16.39 8.66 9.32
N THR A 395 -16.35 9.21 10.54
CA THR A 395 -17.43 9.12 11.51
C THR A 395 -18.72 9.74 10.99
N THR A 396 -18.65 10.95 10.42
CA THR A 396 -19.82 11.65 9.87
C THR A 396 -20.44 10.88 8.71
N ASP A 397 -19.62 10.36 7.80
CA ASP A 397 -20.09 9.60 6.65
C ASP A 397 -20.69 8.25 7.07
N VAL A 398 -20.05 7.53 7.99
CA VAL A 398 -20.57 6.26 8.52
C VAL A 398 -21.88 6.48 9.29
N LYS A 399 -22.01 7.55 10.07
CA LYS A 399 -23.25 7.89 10.76
C LYS A 399 -24.42 8.07 9.78
N ARG A 400 -24.21 8.85 8.70
CA ARG A 400 -25.19 9.02 7.62
C ARG A 400 -25.54 7.70 6.91
N ILE A 401 -24.53 6.85 6.70
CA ILE A 401 -24.73 5.51 6.14
C ILE A 401 -25.60 4.65 7.07
N ILE A 402 -25.30 4.62 8.36
CA ILE A 402 -26.06 3.89 9.37
C ILE A 402 -27.52 4.37 9.40
N ASP A 403 -27.77 5.67 9.42
CA ASP A 403 -29.13 6.23 9.39
C ASP A 403 -29.90 5.73 8.15
N SER A 404 -29.24 5.71 6.99
CA SER A 404 -29.84 5.20 5.76
C SER A 404 -30.04 3.67 5.75
N LEU A 405 -29.23 2.91 6.49
CA LEU A 405 -29.40 1.46 6.67
C LEU A 405 -30.55 1.14 7.64
N LYS A 406 -30.72 1.95 8.69
CA LYS A 406 -31.86 1.88 9.61
C LYS A 406 -33.17 2.14 8.88
N LEU A 407 -33.21 3.13 7.98
CA LEU A 407 -34.36 3.37 7.10
C LEU A 407 -34.64 2.19 6.16
N ALA A 408 -33.59 1.50 5.69
CA ALA A 408 -33.71 0.28 4.89
C ALA A 408 -34.10 -0.97 5.70
N LYS A 409 -34.21 -0.84 7.04
CA LYS A 409 -34.56 -1.91 8.00
C LYS A 409 -33.66 -3.14 7.88
N VAL A 410 -32.36 -2.93 7.92
CA VAL A 410 -31.39 -4.04 7.97
C VAL A 410 -31.42 -4.73 9.33
N ASP A 411 -31.23 -6.04 9.34
CA ASP A 411 -31.24 -6.88 10.54
C ASP A 411 -29.91 -6.78 11.32
N GLY A 412 -28.83 -6.43 10.62
CA GLY A 412 -27.47 -6.36 11.17
C GLY A 412 -26.55 -5.51 10.30
N ILE A 413 -25.42 -5.06 10.86
CA ILE A 413 -24.38 -4.35 10.14
C ILE A 413 -23.05 -5.10 10.19
N VAL A 414 -22.40 -5.23 9.03
CA VAL A 414 -21.00 -5.65 8.88
C VAL A 414 -20.16 -4.42 8.55
N ILE A 415 -19.14 -4.12 9.35
CA ILE A 415 -18.12 -3.13 9.00
C ILE A 415 -16.95 -3.86 8.34
N ASP A 416 -16.67 -3.56 7.08
CA ASP A 416 -15.56 -4.14 6.33
C ASP A 416 -14.33 -3.22 6.38
N LEU A 417 -13.29 -3.70 7.06
CA LEU A 417 -11.99 -3.03 7.23
C LEU A 417 -10.85 -3.77 6.51
N ARG A 418 -11.17 -4.73 5.65
CA ARG A 418 -10.14 -5.44 4.86
C ARG A 418 -9.40 -4.46 3.97
N GLY A 419 -8.07 -4.55 3.96
CA GLY A 419 -7.23 -3.59 3.22
C GLY A 419 -7.12 -2.19 3.84
N ASN A 420 -7.80 -1.89 4.95
CA ASN A 420 -7.77 -0.57 5.58
C ASN A 420 -6.54 -0.42 6.51
N GLY A 421 -5.50 0.24 6.00
CA GLY A 421 -4.25 0.51 6.71
C GLY A 421 -4.33 1.52 7.88
N GLY A 422 -5.52 2.01 8.22
CA GLY A 422 -5.77 2.89 9.36
C GLY A 422 -6.04 4.34 8.94
N GLY A 423 -5.43 5.29 9.65
CA GLY A 423 -5.64 6.73 9.44
C GLY A 423 -5.72 7.48 10.76
N SER A 424 -6.66 8.42 10.86
CA SER A 424 -6.85 9.29 12.02
C SER A 424 -7.23 8.50 13.28
N LEU A 425 -6.40 8.62 14.32
CA LEU A 425 -6.69 8.10 15.67
C LEU A 425 -8.01 8.64 16.21
N TYR A 426 -8.27 9.93 15.98
CA TYR A 426 -9.50 10.57 16.41
C TYR A 426 -10.74 9.94 15.74
N GLU A 427 -10.66 9.60 14.46
CA GLU A 427 -11.76 8.94 13.76
C GLU A 427 -12.00 7.52 14.29
N ALA A 428 -10.95 6.81 14.74
CA ALA A 428 -11.14 5.51 15.39
C ALA A 428 -11.94 5.63 16.69
N ILE A 429 -11.65 6.65 17.51
CA ILE A 429 -12.34 6.91 18.77
C ILE A 429 -13.80 7.28 18.50
N ASN A 430 -14.03 8.28 17.65
CA ASN A 430 -15.36 8.79 17.36
C ASN A 430 -16.24 7.76 16.61
N LEU A 431 -15.66 6.97 15.71
CA LEU A 431 -16.38 5.88 15.06
C LEU A 431 -16.80 4.81 16.08
N THR A 432 -15.96 4.51 17.07
CA THR A 432 -16.31 3.57 18.15
C THR A 432 -17.53 4.06 18.93
N GLY A 433 -17.60 5.38 19.22
CA GLY A 433 -18.74 6.02 19.89
C GLY A 433 -20.08 5.86 19.18
N LEU A 434 -20.10 5.58 17.86
CA LEU A 434 -21.36 5.28 17.17
C LEU A 434 -22.01 3.97 17.65
N PHE A 435 -21.24 3.09 18.31
CA PHE A 435 -21.63 1.73 18.69
C PHE A 435 -21.59 1.46 20.19
N ILE A 436 -20.92 2.29 20.99
CA ILE A 436 -20.85 2.17 22.46
C ILE A 436 -21.45 3.42 23.12
N PRO A 437 -22.02 3.33 24.34
CA PRO A 437 -22.59 4.51 24.98
C PRO A 437 -21.55 5.57 25.32
N LYS A 438 -20.51 5.23 26.09
CA LYS A 438 -19.38 6.11 26.43
C LYS A 438 -18.29 5.27 27.04
N GLY A 439 -17.06 5.77 27.06
CA GLY A 439 -15.98 5.13 27.79
C GLY A 439 -14.66 5.11 27.03
N PRO A 440 -13.61 4.53 27.64
CA PRO A 440 -12.29 4.45 27.03
C PRO A 440 -12.33 3.64 25.73
N VAL A 441 -11.59 4.07 24.72
CA VAL A 441 -11.44 3.34 23.45
C VAL A 441 -10.01 2.82 23.30
N VAL A 442 -9.04 3.61 23.73
CA VAL A 442 -7.62 3.31 23.56
C VAL A 442 -6.80 4.01 24.65
N GLN A 443 -5.70 3.40 25.04
CA GLN A 443 -4.70 4.04 25.91
C GLN A 443 -3.46 4.35 25.06
N VAL A 444 -2.88 5.54 25.21
CA VAL A 444 -1.64 5.91 24.54
C VAL A 444 -0.57 6.18 25.58
N ARG A 445 0.64 5.66 25.36
CA ARG A 445 1.80 5.92 26.22
C ARG A 445 2.87 6.63 25.42
N ASP A 446 3.39 7.72 25.95
CA ASP A 446 4.45 8.49 25.31
C ASP A 446 5.86 7.96 25.63
N SER A 447 6.87 8.67 25.14
CA SER A 447 8.29 8.32 25.36
C SER A 447 8.79 8.60 26.78
N GLY A 448 8.08 9.42 27.56
CA GLY A 448 8.36 9.71 28.97
C GLY A 448 7.78 8.65 29.92
N GLY A 449 6.83 7.85 29.44
CA GLY A 449 6.15 6.80 30.18
C GLY A 449 4.74 7.19 30.63
N ASP A 450 4.31 8.42 30.35
CA ASP A 450 2.99 8.91 30.71
C ASP A 450 1.94 8.23 29.84
N THR A 451 0.88 7.73 30.49
CA THR A 451 -0.22 7.02 29.84
C THR A 451 -1.49 7.86 29.91
N GLU A 452 -2.09 8.12 28.76
CA GLU A 452 -3.35 8.83 28.60
C GLU A 452 -4.43 7.85 28.13
N VAL A 453 -5.62 7.94 28.72
CA VAL A 453 -6.80 7.19 28.30
C VAL A 453 -7.64 8.07 27.39
N MET A 454 -7.74 7.69 26.12
CA MET A 454 -8.61 8.38 25.17
C MET A 454 -9.97 7.69 25.12
N ALA A 455 -11.02 8.47 25.32
CA ALA A 455 -12.37 7.98 25.49
C ALA A 455 -13.34 8.69 24.54
N ASP A 456 -14.42 8.00 24.18
CA ASP A 456 -15.60 8.66 23.66
C ASP A 456 -16.43 9.23 24.83
N SER A 457 -16.79 10.50 24.68
CA SER A 457 -17.51 11.27 25.71
C SER A 457 -18.98 11.52 25.36
N ASP A 458 -19.41 11.23 24.13
CA ASP A 458 -20.80 11.42 23.69
C ASP A 458 -21.65 10.19 24.04
N PRO A 459 -22.67 10.29 24.91
CA PRO A 459 -23.55 9.16 25.23
C PRO A 459 -24.38 8.62 24.05
N GLY A 460 -24.39 9.32 22.91
CA GLY A 460 -25.25 9.07 21.76
C GLY A 460 -24.86 7.86 20.92
N VAL A 461 -25.49 6.71 21.18
CA VAL A 461 -25.34 5.52 20.32
C VAL A 461 -26.15 5.68 19.03
N THR A 462 -25.48 5.62 17.89
CA THR A 462 -26.13 5.66 16.57
C THR A 462 -26.69 4.29 16.16
N TYR A 463 -25.95 3.22 16.43
CA TYR A 463 -26.34 1.85 16.15
C TYR A 463 -26.12 0.91 17.35
N ASP A 464 -27.21 0.36 17.86
CA ASP A 464 -27.24 -0.56 19.01
C ASP A 464 -27.55 -2.02 18.63
N GLY A 465 -27.73 -2.30 17.34
CA GLY A 465 -28.07 -3.63 16.81
C GLY A 465 -26.88 -4.59 16.62
N PRO A 466 -27.14 -5.78 16.05
CA PRO A 466 -26.15 -6.81 15.74
C PRO A 466 -25.00 -6.31 14.85
N LEU A 467 -23.77 -6.50 15.29
CA LEU A 467 -22.56 -5.95 14.66
C LEU A 467 -21.50 -7.03 14.43
N ALA A 468 -20.95 -7.08 13.21
CA ALA A 468 -19.75 -7.83 12.89
C ALA A 468 -18.69 -6.91 12.28
N ILE A 469 -17.41 -7.14 12.61
CA ILE A 469 -16.27 -6.42 12.03
C ILE A 469 -15.45 -7.42 11.22
N LEU A 470 -15.31 -7.17 9.92
CA LEU A 470 -14.55 -8.00 9.00
C LEU A 470 -13.16 -7.37 8.80
N VAL A 471 -12.11 -8.11 9.15
CA VAL A 471 -10.72 -7.66 9.10
C VAL A 471 -9.83 -8.63 8.31
N ASP A 472 -8.68 -8.15 7.85
CA ASP A 472 -7.62 -8.98 7.27
C ASP A 472 -6.23 -8.53 7.73
N ARG A 473 -5.20 -9.17 7.18
CA ARG A 473 -3.79 -8.86 7.48
C ARG A 473 -3.41 -7.41 7.22
N PHE A 474 -4.15 -6.70 6.37
CA PHE A 474 -3.86 -5.32 5.99
C PHE A 474 -4.72 -4.31 6.76
N SER A 475 -5.67 -4.77 7.58
CA SER A 475 -6.28 -3.94 8.61
C SER A 475 -5.20 -3.52 9.62
N ALA A 476 -4.95 -2.21 9.76
CA ALA A 476 -3.86 -1.71 10.61
C ALA A 476 -4.25 -0.45 11.40
N SER A 477 -3.52 -0.15 12.47
CA SER A 477 -3.57 1.13 13.18
C SER A 477 -4.99 1.48 13.70
N ALA A 478 -5.62 2.54 13.19
CA ALA A 478 -6.99 2.94 13.54
C ALA A 478 -8.02 1.81 13.37
N SER A 479 -7.87 0.96 12.34
CA SER A 479 -8.71 -0.24 12.14
C SER A 479 -8.57 -1.22 13.30
N GLU A 480 -7.35 -1.39 13.81
CA GLU A 480 -7.06 -2.29 14.93
C GLU A 480 -7.56 -1.72 16.25
N ILE A 481 -7.46 -0.40 16.44
CA ILE A 481 -8.01 0.29 17.61
C ILE A 481 -9.53 0.10 17.66
N PHE A 482 -10.22 0.37 16.55
CA PHE A 482 -11.66 0.21 16.46
C PHE A 482 -12.09 -1.26 16.66
N ALA A 483 -11.48 -2.21 15.95
CA ALA A 483 -11.79 -3.63 16.10
C ALA A 483 -11.50 -4.13 17.52
N ALA A 484 -10.37 -3.73 18.12
CA ALA A 484 -10.01 -4.10 19.49
C ALA A 484 -10.99 -3.55 20.52
N ALA A 485 -11.42 -2.29 20.37
CA ALA A 485 -12.41 -1.70 21.26
C ALA A 485 -13.76 -2.43 21.17
N ILE A 486 -14.26 -2.66 19.95
CA ILE A 486 -15.51 -3.42 19.74
C ILE A 486 -15.41 -4.84 20.36
N GLN A 487 -14.25 -5.50 20.24
CA GLN A 487 -13.99 -6.81 20.83
C GLN A 487 -13.92 -6.75 22.37
N ASP A 488 -13.19 -5.79 22.94
CA ASP A 488 -13.01 -5.64 24.40
C ASP A 488 -14.33 -5.30 25.10
N TYR A 489 -15.14 -4.42 24.50
CA TYR A 489 -16.51 -4.14 24.96
C TYR A 489 -17.48 -5.30 24.71
N LYS A 490 -17.05 -6.37 24.04
CA LYS A 490 -17.89 -7.49 23.59
C LYS A 490 -19.10 -7.00 22.79
N ARG A 491 -18.95 -5.88 22.06
CA ARG A 491 -20.03 -5.15 21.39
C ARG A 491 -20.41 -5.79 20.05
N GLY A 492 -19.46 -6.39 19.35
CA GLY A 492 -19.65 -7.06 18.07
C GLY A 492 -18.62 -8.15 17.86
N ILE A 493 -18.90 -9.07 16.94
CA ILE A 493 -18.02 -10.21 16.63
C ILE A 493 -16.97 -9.79 15.61
N ILE A 494 -15.70 -10.13 15.84
CA ILE A 494 -14.59 -9.90 14.91
C ILE A 494 -14.37 -11.17 14.08
N VAL A 495 -14.39 -11.04 12.75
CA VAL A 495 -14.23 -12.16 11.81
C VAL A 495 -13.19 -11.83 10.74
N GLY A 496 -12.56 -12.84 10.15
CA GLY A 496 -11.59 -12.66 9.07
C GLY A 496 -10.17 -13.10 9.45
N GLY A 497 -9.14 -12.34 9.08
CA GLY A 497 -7.73 -12.69 9.39
C GLY A 497 -7.13 -11.84 10.50
N GLN A 498 -6.15 -12.39 11.22
CA GLN A 498 -5.33 -11.60 12.17
C GLN A 498 -4.77 -10.35 11.48
N THR A 499 -4.94 -9.21 12.15
CA THR A 499 -4.59 -7.88 11.60
C THR A 499 -3.09 -7.63 11.55
N PHE A 500 -2.69 -6.47 11.02
CA PHE A 500 -1.29 -6.15 10.72
C PHE A 500 -0.35 -6.16 11.93
N GLY A 501 -0.82 -5.70 13.08
CA GLY A 501 -0.05 -5.60 14.32
C GLY A 501 0.63 -4.26 14.53
N LYS A 502 0.08 -3.16 14.01
CA LYS A 502 0.62 -1.83 14.27
C LYS A 502 0.11 -1.35 15.63
N GLY A 503 1.01 -0.90 16.49
CA GLY A 503 0.73 -0.43 17.85
C GLY A 503 1.36 0.92 18.18
N THR A 504 1.68 1.72 17.16
CA THR A 504 2.37 3.01 17.29
C THR A 504 1.57 4.15 16.68
N VAL A 505 1.71 5.34 17.26
CA VAL A 505 1.11 6.60 16.78
C VAL A 505 2.21 7.51 16.28
N GLN A 506 2.02 8.04 15.08
CA GLN A 506 2.92 9.01 14.48
C GLN A 506 2.30 10.41 14.50
N THR A 507 3.16 11.41 14.64
CA THR A 507 2.83 12.82 14.39
C THR A 507 3.54 13.32 13.14
N LEU A 508 2.97 14.32 12.49
CA LEU A 508 3.62 15.06 11.41
C LEU A 508 4.18 16.37 11.97
N ILE A 509 5.50 16.54 11.83
CA ILE A 509 6.22 17.75 12.21
C ILE A 509 6.53 18.50 10.92
N ASP A 510 5.98 19.71 10.80
CA ASP A 510 6.24 20.60 9.68
C ASP A 510 7.57 21.32 9.85
N LEU A 511 8.53 20.98 9.00
CA LEU A 511 9.90 21.50 9.08
C LEU A 511 9.98 22.95 8.60
N ASP A 512 9.01 23.44 7.82
CA ASP A 512 8.96 24.84 7.38
C ASP A 512 8.89 25.78 8.62
N ASN A 513 8.24 25.34 9.70
CA ASN A 513 8.17 26.10 10.97
C ASN A 513 9.49 26.11 11.76
N MET A 514 10.34 25.09 11.57
CA MET A 514 11.62 24.96 12.27
C MET A 514 12.77 25.59 11.49
N LEU A 515 12.62 25.72 10.18
CA LEU A 515 13.58 26.31 9.25
C LEU A 515 12.97 27.50 8.49
N PRO A 516 12.44 28.54 9.18
CA PRO A 516 11.71 29.64 8.53
C PRO A 516 12.58 30.54 7.65
N LYS A 517 13.91 30.36 7.70
CA LYS A 517 14.88 31.10 6.88
C LYS A 517 15.13 30.47 5.51
N GLU A 518 14.69 29.23 5.31
CA GLU A 518 14.79 28.57 4.01
C GLU A 518 13.73 29.16 3.07
N GLN A 519 14.12 29.45 1.83
CA GLN A 519 13.22 30.10 0.86
C GLN A 519 12.21 29.12 0.28
N ASP A 520 12.63 27.88 0.09
CA ASP A 520 11.80 26.80 -0.41
C ASP A 520 11.23 25.98 0.75
N LYS A 521 10.08 25.34 0.50
CA LYS A 521 9.53 24.37 1.44
C LYS A 521 10.51 23.22 1.64
N VAL A 522 10.63 22.76 2.88
CA VAL A 522 11.57 21.71 3.29
C VAL A 522 10.88 20.40 3.69
N GLY A 523 9.54 20.39 3.73
CA GLY A 523 8.76 19.16 3.91
C GLY A 523 8.42 18.86 5.36
N GLN A 524 8.19 17.58 5.68
CA GLN A 524 7.68 17.15 6.98
C GLN A 524 8.40 15.90 7.49
N VAL A 525 8.47 15.72 8.80
CA VAL A 525 8.88 14.45 9.43
C VAL A 525 7.65 13.78 10.00
N LYS A 526 7.39 12.55 9.56
CA LYS A 526 6.47 11.64 10.22
C LYS A 526 7.25 10.88 11.28
N MET A 527 6.93 11.07 12.56
CA MET A 527 7.71 10.56 13.68
C MET A 527 6.83 9.79 14.66
N THR A 528 7.25 8.59 15.07
CA THR A 528 6.59 7.86 16.15
C THR A 528 6.81 8.54 17.50
N VAL A 529 5.71 8.91 18.16
CA VAL A 529 5.72 9.62 19.44
C VAL A 529 5.08 8.85 20.58
N GLN A 530 4.18 7.92 20.28
CA GLN A 530 3.46 7.14 21.28
C GLN A 530 3.28 5.69 20.82
N LYS A 531 3.10 4.78 21.78
CA LYS A 531 2.52 3.45 21.56
C LYS A 531 1.08 3.44 22.06
N PHE A 532 0.22 2.69 21.38
CA PHE A 532 -1.15 2.51 21.83
C PHE A 532 -1.42 1.10 22.33
N TYR A 533 -2.38 1.02 23.25
CA TYR A 533 -2.79 -0.17 23.97
C TYR A 533 -4.30 -0.24 24.00
N ARG A 534 -4.78 -1.48 24.02
CA ARG A 534 -6.19 -1.82 24.23
C ARG A 534 -6.63 -1.37 25.61
N ILE A 535 -7.94 -1.28 25.81
CA ILE A 535 -8.53 -0.94 27.12
C ILE A 535 -8.29 -2.03 28.16
N ASN A 536 -8.06 -3.27 27.72
CA ASN A 536 -7.60 -4.38 28.56
C ASN A 536 -6.10 -4.33 28.92
N GLY A 537 -5.36 -3.31 28.43
CA GLY A 537 -3.94 -3.07 28.71
C GLY A 537 -2.96 -3.71 27.73
N SER A 538 -3.37 -4.70 26.94
CA SER A 538 -2.48 -5.34 25.94
C SER A 538 -2.22 -4.43 24.72
N SER A 539 -1.04 -4.53 24.09
CA SER A 539 -0.77 -3.82 22.83
C SER A 539 -1.15 -4.66 21.61
N THR A 540 -1.52 -3.99 20.52
CA THR A 540 -1.63 -4.58 19.17
C THR A 540 -0.27 -4.72 18.50
N GLN A 541 0.80 -4.09 19.01
CA GLN A 541 2.13 -4.14 18.40
C GLN A 541 2.59 -5.59 18.15
N HIS A 542 3.02 -5.93 16.93
CA HIS A 542 3.32 -7.29 16.44
C HIS A 542 2.16 -8.29 16.38
N LYS A 543 1.21 -8.24 17.32
CA LYS A 543 0.16 -9.27 17.48
C LYS A 543 -1.14 -8.94 16.75
N GLY A 544 -1.42 -7.67 16.54
CA GLY A 544 -2.69 -7.17 16.03
C GLY A 544 -3.88 -7.55 16.90
N VAL A 545 -5.05 -7.56 16.27
CA VAL A 545 -6.31 -8.10 16.76
C VAL A 545 -6.47 -9.50 16.18
N THR A 546 -6.62 -10.49 17.06
CA THR A 546 -6.99 -11.84 16.66
C THR A 546 -8.52 -11.90 16.55
N PRO A 547 -9.08 -12.27 15.38
CA PRO A 547 -10.51 -12.41 15.20
C PRO A 547 -11.10 -13.46 16.14
N ASP A 548 -12.37 -13.30 16.51
CA ASP A 548 -13.11 -14.31 17.27
C ASP A 548 -13.35 -15.58 16.43
N ILE A 549 -13.51 -15.39 15.11
CA ILE A 549 -13.59 -16.46 14.11
C ILE A 549 -12.59 -16.17 12.98
N GLU A 550 -11.55 -16.98 12.89
CA GLU A 550 -10.47 -16.80 11.93
C GLU A 550 -10.75 -17.52 10.60
N PHE A 551 -10.54 -16.80 9.49
CA PHE A 551 -10.64 -17.30 8.13
C PHE A 551 -9.24 -17.65 7.57
N PRO A 552 -9.16 -18.60 6.62
CA PRO A 552 -7.91 -18.88 5.91
C PRO A 552 -7.33 -17.63 5.25
N SER A 553 -6.08 -17.29 5.61
CA SER A 553 -5.35 -16.15 5.03
C SER A 553 -4.17 -16.60 4.17
N ARG A 554 -4.02 -15.94 3.00
CA ARG A 554 -2.82 -16.05 2.14
C ARG A 554 -1.61 -15.35 2.74
N PHE A 555 -1.83 -14.41 3.66
CA PHE A 555 -0.80 -13.51 4.20
C PHE A 555 -0.55 -13.85 5.66
N SER A 556 0.70 -14.20 5.98
CA SER A 556 1.19 -14.52 7.31
C SER A 556 1.74 -13.26 8.01
N ALA A 557 1.84 -13.30 9.34
CA ALA A 557 2.40 -12.20 10.14
C ALA A 557 3.90 -12.02 9.85
N GLU A 558 4.60 -13.14 9.65
CA GLU A 558 6.05 -13.21 9.42
C GLU A 558 6.47 -12.50 8.13
N ASP A 559 5.57 -12.41 7.15
CA ASP A 559 5.87 -11.85 5.83
C ASP A 559 5.23 -10.48 5.57
N TYR A 560 4.06 -10.25 6.17
CA TYR A 560 3.16 -9.13 5.87
C TYR A 560 2.59 -8.45 7.12
N GLY A 561 3.13 -8.70 8.31
CA GLY A 561 2.77 -8.00 9.55
C GLY A 561 3.86 -7.07 10.04
N GLU A 562 3.55 -6.29 11.08
CA GLU A 562 4.50 -5.44 11.80
C GLU A 562 5.71 -6.24 12.33
N SER A 563 5.47 -7.50 12.76
CA SER A 563 6.52 -8.42 13.24
C SER A 563 7.54 -8.81 12.16
N SER A 564 7.23 -8.61 10.88
CA SER A 564 8.19 -8.84 9.79
C SER A 564 9.25 -7.73 9.68
N GLN A 565 9.04 -6.58 10.33
CA GLN A 565 9.92 -5.42 10.25
C GLN A 565 10.97 -5.48 11.36
N PRO A 566 12.28 -5.59 11.03
CA PRO A 566 13.32 -5.75 12.05
C PRO A 566 13.41 -4.61 13.07
N SER A 567 13.06 -3.39 12.66
CA SER A 567 13.07 -2.19 13.52
C SER A 567 11.77 -1.94 14.25
N ALA A 568 10.72 -2.74 14.04
CA ALA A 568 9.45 -2.57 14.73
C ALA A 568 9.64 -2.64 16.25
N LEU A 569 8.91 -1.76 16.96
CA LEU A 569 8.98 -1.73 18.42
C LEU A 569 8.44 -3.05 19.00
N PRO A 570 9.01 -3.55 20.12
CA PRO A 570 8.59 -4.81 20.72
C PRO A 570 7.14 -4.74 21.22
N TRP A 571 6.48 -5.89 21.36
CA TRP A 571 5.21 -5.98 22.06
C TRP A 571 5.41 -5.83 23.57
N ASP A 572 4.49 -5.16 24.24
CA ASP A 572 4.40 -5.04 25.70
C ASP A 572 2.94 -4.84 26.15
N GLN A 573 2.75 -4.71 27.46
CA GLN A 573 1.45 -4.57 28.11
C GLN A 573 1.54 -3.53 29.22
N ILE A 574 0.45 -2.80 29.43
CA ILE A 574 0.24 -1.87 30.53
C ILE A 574 -0.96 -2.31 31.37
N ASN A 575 -1.26 -1.55 32.43
CA ASN A 575 -2.46 -1.80 33.23
C ASN A 575 -3.73 -1.59 32.38
N PRO A 576 -4.77 -2.41 32.59
CA PRO A 576 -6.08 -2.17 31.99
C PRO A 576 -6.69 -0.88 32.57
N THR A 577 -7.52 -0.22 31.76
CA THR A 577 -8.40 0.86 32.23
C THR A 577 -9.75 0.29 32.66
N ARG A 578 -10.51 1.04 33.44
CA ARG A 578 -11.86 0.64 33.86
C ARG A 578 -12.85 0.90 32.74
N PHE A 579 -13.62 -0.12 32.38
CA PHE A 579 -14.71 -0.02 31.42
C PHE A 579 -15.78 -1.07 31.73
N ASP A 580 -17.02 -0.80 31.32
CA ASP A 580 -18.14 -1.71 31.48
C ASP A 580 -18.37 -2.45 30.16
N ALA A 581 -17.94 -3.72 30.11
CA ALA A 581 -18.18 -4.56 28.94
C ALA A 581 -19.67 -4.87 28.77
N THR A 582 -20.11 -4.96 27.51
CA THR A 582 -21.46 -5.40 27.19
C THR A 582 -21.56 -6.94 27.23
N ASN A 583 -22.78 -7.47 27.13
CA ASN A 583 -23.03 -8.92 27.09
C ASN A 583 -23.48 -9.39 25.69
N PHE A 584 -23.18 -8.64 24.63
CA PHE A 584 -23.56 -9.03 23.26
C PHE A 584 -22.78 -10.28 22.85
N ILE A 585 -21.46 -10.29 23.00
CA ILE A 585 -20.62 -11.45 22.67
C ILE A 585 -20.24 -12.21 23.94
N SER A 586 -20.50 -13.52 23.97
CA SER A 586 -20.11 -14.43 25.05
C SER A 586 -19.35 -15.62 24.48
N ASP A 587 -18.49 -16.24 25.29
CA ASP A 587 -17.67 -17.38 24.86
C ASP A 587 -18.54 -18.54 24.33
N ARG A 588 -19.71 -18.74 24.94
CA ARG A 588 -20.71 -19.73 24.48
C ARG A 588 -21.25 -19.40 23.10
N LEU A 589 -21.57 -18.13 22.84
CA LEU A 589 -22.04 -17.68 21.53
C LEU A 589 -20.94 -17.85 20.48
N THR A 590 -19.72 -17.37 20.77
CA THR A 590 -18.57 -17.49 19.88
C THR A 590 -18.26 -18.93 19.51
N THR A 591 -18.34 -19.85 20.48
CA THR A 591 -18.14 -21.29 20.22
C THR A 591 -19.18 -21.84 19.24
N ARG A 592 -20.47 -21.52 19.44
CA ARG A 592 -21.54 -21.97 18.53
C ARG A 592 -21.39 -21.41 17.11
N LEU A 593 -20.97 -20.15 16.99
CA LEU A 593 -20.73 -19.52 15.69
C LEU A 593 -19.54 -20.17 14.98
N ARG A 594 -18.47 -20.47 15.72
CA ARG A 594 -17.30 -21.19 15.20
C ARG A 594 -17.66 -22.59 14.70
N ASP A 595 -18.45 -23.35 15.45
CA ASP A 595 -18.89 -24.69 15.04
C ASP A 595 -19.66 -24.64 13.71
N LYS A 596 -20.58 -23.68 13.55
CA LYS A 596 -21.30 -23.47 12.30
C LYS A 596 -20.38 -23.09 11.15
N TYR A 597 -19.45 -22.15 11.38
CA TYR A 597 -18.46 -21.78 10.39
C TYR A 597 -17.60 -22.97 9.95
N GLU A 598 -17.09 -23.78 10.88
CA GLU A 598 -16.28 -24.95 10.58
C GLU A 598 -17.05 -26.02 9.79
N GLN A 599 -18.36 -26.17 10.06
CA GLN A 599 -19.23 -27.01 9.24
C GLN A 599 -19.34 -26.46 7.82
N ARG A 600 -19.60 -25.16 7.65
CA ARG A 600 -19.69 -24.51 6.33
C ARG A 600 -18.36 -24.59 5.57
N LEU A 601 -17.22 -24.42 6.22
CA LEU A 601 -15.89 -24.58 5.62
C LEU A 601 -15.69 -26.00 5.05
N LYS A 602 -16.36 -27.01 5.62
CA LYS A 602 -16.34 -28.42 5.18
C LYS A 602 -17.46 -28.81 4.23
N THR A 603 -18.47 -27.98 4.00
CA THR A 603 -19.64 -28.33 3.17
C THR A 603 -19.85 -27.37 2.01
N ASP A 604 -19.68 -26.07 2.22
CA ASP A 604 -19.86 -25.00 1.23
C ASP A 604 -18.74 -25.01 0.18
N SER A 605 -19.13 -25.04 -1.10
CA SER A 605 -18.19 -25.15 -2.22
C SER A 605 -17.33 -23.90 -2.41
N ASP A 606 -17.87 -22.70 -2.15
CA ASP A 606 -17.14 -21.46 -2.33
C ASP A 606 -16.07 -21.32 -1.23
N LEU A 607 -16.42 -21.61 0.03
CA LEU A 607 -15.48 -21.60 1.14
C LEU A 607 -14.36 -22.64 1.00
N LYS A 608 -14.70 -23.87 0.59
CA LYS A 608 -13.69 -24.90 0.28
C LYS A 608 -12.70 -24.44 -0.77
N ARG A 609 -13.19 -23.82 -1.84
CA ARG A 609 -12.35 -23.33 -2.93
C ARG A 609 -11.40 -22.24 -2.45
N GLU A 610 -11.89 -21.27 -1.67
CA GLU A 610 -11.03 -20.21 -1.14
C GLU A 610 -10.00 -20.75 -0.13
N ALA A 611 -10.38 -21.67 0.75
CA ALA A 611 -9.46 -22.34 1.68
C ALA A 611 -8.38 -23.14 0.96
N GLN A 612 -8.75 -23.89 -0.08
CA GLN A 612 -7.80 -24.64 -0.90
C GLN A 612 -6.85 -23.71 -1.67
N ALA A 613 -7.37 -22.61 -2.24
CA ALA A 613 -6.55 -21.61 -2.93
C ALA A 613 -5.52 -20.97 -1.98
N VAL A 614 -5.86 -20.78 -0.70
CA VAL A 614 -4.92 -20.30 0.32
C VAL A 614 -3.79 -21.31 0.56
N LEU A 615 -4.12 -22.60 0.68
CA LEU A 615 -3.11 -23.66 0.89
C LEU A 615 -2.18 -23.78 -0.32
N GLU A 616 -2.72 -23.70 -1.53
CA GLU A 616 -1.92 -23.74 -2.76
C GLU A 616 -1.02 -22.52 -2.90
N PHE A 617 -1.50 -21.33 -2.53
CA PHE A 617 -0.69 -20.12 -2.50
C PHE A 617 0.49 -20.23 -1.52
N LYS A 618 0.27 -20.81 -0.33
CA LYS A 618 1.36 -21.01 0.65
C LYS A 618 2.43 -21.94 0.11
N LYS A 619 2.03 -23.06 -0.51
CA LYS A 619 2.96 -23.99 -1.16
C LYS A 619 3.66 -23.36 -2.38
N ALA A 620 2.95 -22.53 -3.16
CA ALA A 620 3.50 -21.64 -4.19
C ALA A 620 4.71 -20.90 -3.66
N LYS A 621 4.49 -20.08 -2.64
CA LYS A 621 5.48 -19.15 -2.14
C LYS A 621 6.82 -19.76 -1.73
N GLU A 622 6.85 -21.02 -1.29
CA GLU A 622 8.08 -21.70 -0.85
C GLU A 622 9.10 -21.93 -1.98
N ASN A 623 8.67 -21.97 -3.24
CA ASN A 623 9.57 -22.21 -4.35
C ASN A 623 10.14 -20.88 -4.90
N THR A 624 11.36 -20.51 -4.59
CA THR A 624 11.93 -19.25 -5.09
C THR A 624 12.53 -19.37 -6.49
N THR A 625 12.46 -20.53 -7.14
CA THR A 625 13.14 -20.79 -8.42
C THR A 625 12.15 -21.18 -9.52
N VAL A 626 12.31 -20.58 -10.69
CA VAL A 626 11.51 -20.86 -11.89
C VAL A 626 12.38 -21.40 -13.02
N SER A 627 11.85 -22.37 -13.76
CA SER A 627 12.49 -22.90 -14.97
C SER A 627 12.44 -21.88 -16.12
N LEU A 628 13.50 -21.78 -16.91
CA LEU A 628 13.52 -21.02 -18.16
C LEU A 628 13.40 -21.91 -19.40
N LEU A 629 13.25 -23.22 -19.20
CA LEU A 629 12.91 -24.18 -20.25
C LEU A 629 11.41 -24.10 -20.57
N GLU A 630 11.08 -23.83 -21.83
CA GLU A 630 9.68 -23.62 -22.28
C GLU A 630 8.83 -24.86 -22.10
N SER A 631 9.36 -26.06 -22.43
CA SER A 631 8.61 -27.32 -22.30
C SER A 631 8.18 -27.59 -20.86
N LYS A 632 9.08 -27.34 -19.89
CA LYS A 632 8.80 -27.48 -18.46
C LYS A 632 7.77 -26.45 -17.99
N ARG A 633 7.92 -25.18 -18.38
CA ARG A 633 6.97 -24.12 -18.00
C ARG A 633 5.58 -24.28 -18.63
N LYS A 634 5.50 -24.82 -19.86
CA LYS A 634 4.22 -25.20 -20.49
C LYS A 634 3.52 -26.28 -19.68
N LYS A 635 4.23 -27.34 -19.31
CA LYS A 635 3.68 -28.42 -18.49
C LYS A 635 3.19 -27.92 -17.12
N GLU A 636 4.00 -27.11 -16.42
CA GLU A 636 3.61 -26.48 -15.15
C GLU A 636 2.34 -25.63 -15.30
N LYS A 637 2.26 -24.85 -16.38
CA LYS A 637 1.08 -24.01 -16.69
C LYS A 637 -0.16 -24.86 -16.97
N GLU A 638 -0.05 -25.90 -17.81
CA GLU A 638 -1.15 -26.81 -18.12
C GLU A 638 -1.66 -27.56 -16.87
N GLU A 639 -0.75 -27.99 -15.99
CA GLU A 639 -1.10 -28.63 -14.72
C GLU A 639 -1.82 -27.65 -13.78
N ALA A 640 -1.38 -26.39 -13.72
CA ALA A 640 -2.05 -25.34 -12.97
C ALA A 640 -3.45 -25.02 -13.55
N GLU A 641 -3.57 -24.89 -14.87
CA GLU A 641 -4.84 -24.64 -15.56
C GLU A 641 -5.82 -25.80 -15.38
N LYS A 642 -5.37 -27.06 -15.45
CA LYS A 642 -6.20 -28.23 -15.15
C LYS A 642 -6.73 -28.24 -13.72
N LYS A 643 -5.90 -27.83 -12.75
CA LYS A 643 -6.34 -27.68 -11.34
C LYS A 643 -7.42 -26.61 -11.22
N VAL A 644 -7.22 -25.44 -11.82
CA VAL A 644 -8.19 -24.33 -11.80
C VAL A 644 -9.50 -24.71 -12.51
N ALA A 645 -9.41 -25.35 -13.68
CA ALA A 645 -10.58 -25.79 -14.44
C ALA A 645 -11.36 -26.90 -13.71
N GLY A 646 -10.66 -27.83 -13.03
CA GLY A 646 -11.26 -28.85 -12.17
C GLY A 646 -12.02 -28.26 -10.98
N THR A 647 -11.57 -27.10 -10.45
CA THR A 647 -12.23 -26.36 -9.37
C THR A 647 -13.33 -25.38 -9.81
N ASN A 648 -13.42 -25.07 -11.11
CA ASN A 648 -14.37 -24.09 -11.67
C ASN A 648 -15.60 -24.69 -12.33
N LYS A 649 -15.82 -26.01 -12.27
CA LYS A 649 -17.10 -26.59 -12.70
C LYS A 649 -18.20 -26.11 -11.74
N PRO A 650 -19.17 -25.30 -12.19
CA PRO A 650 -20.40 -25.14 -11.45
C PRO A 650 -21.11 -26.50 -11.45
N ALA A 651 -21.92 -26.77 -10.42
CA ALA A 651 -22.95 -27.78 -10.53
C ALA A 651 -23.96 -27.30 -11.59
N SER A 652 -23.72 -27.62 -12.86
CA SER A 652 -24.67 -27.38 -13.94
C SER A 652 -25.02 -28.70 -14.62
N THR A 653 -26.32 -28.94 -14.66
CA THR A 653 -27.08 -29.97 -15.37
C THR A 653 -26.52 -30.27 -16.76
N PRO A 654 -26.54 -31.52 -17.25
CA PRO A 654 -26.00 -31.86 -18.57
C PRO A 654 -26.84 -31.23 -19.69
N GLY A 655 -26.19 -30.42 -20.54
CA GLY A 655 -26.78 -29.91 -21.79
C GLY A 655 -26.83 -28.39 -21.89
N ALA A 656 -25.68 -27.74 -22.11
CA ALA A 656 -25.62 -26.42 -22.73
C ALA A 656 -24.25 -26.24 -23.39
N GLU A 657 -24.25 -25.77 -24.63
CA GLU A 657 -23.07 -25.50 -25.45
C GLU A 657 -22.14 -24.45 -24.82
N ALA A 658 -20.88 -24.45 -25.27
CA ALA A 658 -19.81 -23.61 -24.74
C ALA A 658 -20.18 -22.11 -24.72
N PRO A 659 -20.00 -21.39 -23.60
CA PRO A 659 -20.32 -19.97 -23.58
C PRO A 659 -19.22 -19.13 -24.24
N GLU A 660 -19.68 -18.22 -25.09
CA GLU A 660 -19.05 -16.95 -25.43
C GLU A 660 -18.40 -16.26 -24.21
N VAL A 661 -17.34 -15.50 -24.46
CA VAL A 661 -16.60 -14.73 -23.45
C VAL A 661 -17.53 -13.74 -22.74
N ALA A 662 -18.13 -14.17 -21.63
CA ALA A 662 -19.01 -13.36 -20.81
C ALA A 662 -18.21 -12.22 -20.15
N LYS A 663 -18.80 -11.01 -20.14
CA LYS A 663 -18.33 -9.89 -19.31
C LYS A 663 -18.12 -10.38 -17.87
N PRO A 664 -17.09 -9.90 -17.15
CA PRO A 664 -16.80 -10.39 -15.80
C PRO A 664 -18.00 -10.11 -14.88
N THR A 665 -18.75 -11.15 -14.54
CA THR A 665 -19.71 -11.11 -13.44
C THR A 665 -18.94 -10.87 -12.15
N LYS A 666 -19.40 -9.92 -11.32
CA LYS A 666 -18.79 -9.59 -10.02
C LYS A 666 -18.72 -10.90 -9.21
N LYS A 667 -17.52 -11.48 -9.06
CA LYS A 667 -17.33 -12.73 -8.32
C LYS A 667 -17.88 -12.52 -6.91
N LYS A 668 -18.77 -13.40 -6.46
CA LYS A 668 -19.35 -13.32 -5.11
C LYS A 668 -18.22 -13.45 -4.09
N ASP A 669 -18.06 -12.46 -3.23
CA ASP A 669 -17.04 -12.47 -2.18
C ASP A 669 -17.45 -13.47 -1.10
N ALA A 670 -16.79 -14.64 -1.08
CA ALA A 670 -17.13 -15.74 -0.20
C ALA A 670 -16.91 -15.40 1.28
N PHE A 671 -15.86 -14.64 1.60
CA PHE A 671 -15.58 -14.25 2.99
C PHE A 671 -16.51 -13.15 3.47
N LEU A 672 -16.88 -12.19 2.63
CA LEU A 672 -17.92 -11.21 2.99
C LEU A 672 -19.28 -11.90 3.17
N THR A 673 -19.62 -12.84 2.29
CA THR A 673 -20.85 -13.63 2.40
C THR A 673 -20.86 -14.42 3.71
N GLU A 674 -19.74 -15.06 4.08
CA GLU A 674 -19.63 -15.82 5.32
C GLU A 674 -19.66 -14.94 6.57
N ALA A 675 -19.04 -13.76 6.54
CA ALA A 675 -19.17 -12.77 7.62
C ALA A 675 -20.64 -12.39 7.85
N GLY A 676 -21.40 -12.24 6.77
CA GLY A 676 -22.83 -12.03 6.84
C GLY A 676 -23.61 -13.23 7.39
N ARG A 677 -23.27 -14.46 6.98
CA ARG A 677 -23.89 -15.68 7.55
C ARG A 677 -23.61 -15.84 9.05
N ILE A 678 -22.39 -15.55 9.50
CA ILE A 678 -22.04 -15.53 10.92
C ILE A 678 -22.88 -14.49 11.67
N LEU A 679 -23.09 -13.31 11.09
CA LEU A 679 -23.95 -12.28 11.68
C LEU A 679 -25.41 -12.74 11.73
N ALA A 680 -25.92 -13.39 10.70
CA ALA A 680 -27.26 -13.99 10.68
C ALA A 680 -27.43 -15.07 11.78
N ASP A 681 -26.44 -15.96 11.93
CA ASP A 681 -26.42 -16.95 13.01
C ASP A 681 -26.43 -16.29 14.39
N MET A 682 -25.66 -15.22 14.56
CA MET A 682 -25.61 -14.47 15.81
C MET A 682 -26.99 -13.91 16.17
N ILE A 683 -27.68 -13.32 15.19
CA ILE A 683 -29.05 -12.80 15.33
C ILE A 683 -30.01 -13.94 15.72
N ALA A 684 -29.93 -15.08 15.03
CA ALA A 684 -30.76 -16.24 15.31
C ALA A 684 -30.54 -16.80 16.72
N PHE A 685 -29.29 -16.89 17.17
CA PHE A 685 -28.94 -17.46 18.48
C PHE A 685 -29.27 -16.55 19.66
N GLN A 686 -29.28 -15.23 19.45
CA GLN A 686 -29.62 -14.25 20.49
C GLN A 686 -31.11 -13.94 20.59
N GLY A 687 -31.90 -14.25 19.55
CA GLY A 687 -33.36 -14.11 19.51
C GLY A 687 -33.84 -12.68 19.77
N ASN A 688 -33.87 -11.79 18.77
CA ASN A 688 -34.42 -10.41 18.81
C ASN A 688 -34.06 -9.53 20.04
N LYS A 689 -33.04 -9.89 20.82
CA LYS A 689 -32.78 -9.29 22.14
C LYS A 689 -31.50 -8.47 22.35
N PRO A 690 -30.56 -8.24 21.42
CA PRO A 690 -29.40 -7.44 21.76
C PRO A 690 -29.63 -5.99 21.29
N SER A 691 -30.35 -5.21 22.09
CA SER A 691 -30.28 -3.74 22.05
C SER A 691 -29.66 -3.28 23.36
N LEU A 692 -28.76 -2.30 23.27
CA LEU A 692 -28.10 -1.70 24.44
C LEU A 692 -29.11 -1.14 25.47
N THR A 693 -30.35 -0.87 25.05
CA THR A 693 -31.40 -0.23 25.86
C THR A 693 -32.13 -1.16 26.86
N LYS A 694 -31.91 -2.48 26.85
CA LYS A 694 -32.67 -3.42 27.71
C LYS A 694 -32.04 -3.79 29.07
N THR A 695 -30.95 -3.15 29.49
CA THR A 695 -30.24 -3.51 30.75
C THR A 695 -30.36 -2.48 31.90
N GLY A 696 -31.25 -1.49 31.79
CA GLY A 696 -31.57 -0.58 32.91
C GLY A 696 -32.97 -0.83 33.46
N GLY A 697 -33.12 -1.80 34.37
CA GLY A 697 -34.39 -2.02 35.05
C GLY A 697 -34.52 -3.39 35.70
N GLN A 698 -33.83 -3.56 36.83
CA GLN A 698 -34.36 -4.24 38.02
C GLN A 698 -33.77 -3.58 39.25
#